data_AF-A0A0M0WWK1-F1
#
_entry.id   AF-A0A0M0WWK1-F1
#
_cell.length_a   1.000
_cell.length_b   1.000
_cell.length_c   1.000
_cell.angle_alpha   90.00
_cell.angle_beta   90.00
_cell.angle_gamma   90.00
#
_symmetry.space_group_name_H-M   'P 1'
#
loop_
_entity.id
_entity.type
_entity.pdbx_description
1 polymer ?
#
loop_
_entity_poly.entity_id
_entity_poly.type
_entity_poly.pdbx_seq_one_letter_code
_entity_poly.pdbx_strand_id
1 'polypeptide(L)'
;MIGIYLVSLGSIDVRSIFLVYSREVWGDNLLSIRDLEKMNSDELREYVKYFVENKNTKGAISIIRKSSICICEYGTGKAKDYKLYKELMGYIKSNYNDIDEISEFEKEVKTLNKIFKLFNENRIRKIEREMKDEYELNAYLISLELNLREMYSNTLKDNRLTSDEKLNLEDAIKVSTGNVLSYLVDFKKCKVNTDCFIEEKYIQMAEAHIFAATEKNFLRNTKDLWCYYDVKVREIDNVIYIKNNSLLALGKNISQLTFLDMRTAKMSAYLLKQVYLNNVNLDVLDTEELSKKFLFEDLFIDNLSTEIKSVPIEYYIRAYSIISKKAEEFIGDIKRIRLGFYKLEDFCMVKCKRDWSIIFEEAGIPIKYIDGIIKFLTFNKKSRDLMDSPFLCFGDKVITVPSVVLGIDSSRTTLLNAAAKNLDIRFKGDYLEDYIHAILKSVDIKVTKFKRTVNQKETKSKDTFECDAIFKMDDTLYFLEIKHWFVPINYRDFSLYKDELEETDIQLNRIVKHYTQEKQMKEIMVKLNCSKPKKVRKIILTNIPYSGTIKIEGTIITDTVIFEGYFKRRPPNKIKFNKEELQIENLNHKYYKGKINSEQFEALLRDMPLVSYQASRIYSREYKMNFGININIEDYFFETFIHSNESVTM
;
A
#
# COMPACT_ATOMS: atom_id res chain seq x y z
N MET A 1 -17.60 -23.73 8.50
CA MET A 1 -17.08 -24.72 7.53
C MET A 1 -17.85 -24.60 6.21
N ILE A 2 -17.49 -23.62 5.38
CA ILE A 2 -17.86 -23.54 3.95
C ILE A 2 -16.52 -23.30 3.24
N GLY A 3 -16.08 -24.26 2.44
CA GLY A 3 -14.77 -24.25 1.80
C GLY A 3 -14.71 -23.21 0.67
N ILE A 4 -13.68 -22.37 0.70
CA ILE A 4 -13.21 -21.65 -0.48
C ILE A 4 -12.57 -22.71 -1.39
N TYR A 5 -13.27 -23.12 -2.45
CA TYR A 5 -12.71 -24.03 -3.44
C TYR A 5 -11.69 -23.28 -4.31
N LEU A 6 -10.41 -23.59 -4.12
CA LEU A 6 -9.33 -23.23 -5.02
C LEU A 6 -9.42 -24.12 -6.26
N VAL A 7 -9.68 -23.54 -7.43
CA VAL A 7 -9.61 -24.23 -8.72
C VAL A 7 -8.54 -23.53 -9.55
N SER A 8 -7.43 -24.21 -9.83
CA SER A 8 -6.42 -23.72 -10.78
C SER A 8 -6.88 -23.99 -12.21
N LEU A 9 -6.97 -22.97 -13.04
CA LEU A 9 -7.14 -23.12 -14.49
C LEU A 9 -6.20 -22.18 -15.24
N GLY A 10 -5.44 -22.76 -16.18
CA GLY A 10 -4.91 -22.20 -17.42
C GLY A 10 -4.22 -20.84 -17.38
N SER A 11 -2.90 -20.84 -17.59
CA SER A 11 -2.12 -19.65 -17.94
C SER A 11 -2.65 -19.00 -19.23
N ILE A 12 -3.18 -17.78 -19.13
CA ILE A 12 -3.43 -16.90 -20.28
C ILE A 12 -2.11 -16.21 -20.65
N ASP A 13 -1.75 -16.20 -21.94
CA ASP A 13 -0.50 -15.64 -22.44
C ASP A 13 -0.47 -14.10 -22.33
N VAL A 14 0.08 -13.61 -21.22
CA VAL A 14 0.27 -12.17 -20.91
C VAL A 14 1.21 -11.48 -21.91
N ARG A 15 2.02 -12.21 -22.71
CA ARG A 15 2.90 -11.59 -23.72
C ARG A 15 2.12 -10.94 -24.85
N SER A 16 0.90 -11.39 -25.11
CA SER A 16 0.02 -10.80 -26.12
C SER A 16 -0.56 -9.42 -25.72
N ILE A 17 -0.58 -9.09 -24.42
CA ILE A 17 -1.08 -7.82 -23.90
C ILE A 17 -0.06 -6.68 -24.08
N PHE A 18 1.24 -6.99 -24.15
CA PHE A 18 2.30 -5.98 -24.32
C PHE A 18 2.53 -5.56 -25.78
N LEU A 19 1.97 -6.27 -26.77
CA LEU A 19 2.28 -6.08 -28.19
C LEU A 19 1.19 -5.42 -29.02
N VAL A 20 0.02 -5.09 -28.45
CA VAL A 20 -1.05 -4.45 -29.22
C VAL A 20 -1.75 -3.36 -28.40
N TYR A 21 -1.94 -2.21 -29.05
CA TYR A 21 -2.75 -1.03 -28.69
C TYR A 21 -2.05 0.19 -28.08
N SER A 22 -1.89 1.15 -28.99
CA SER A 22 -1.81 2.59 -28.78
C SER A 22 -3.17 3.19 -28.38
N ARG A 23 -3.09 4.29 -27.61
CA ARG A 23 -4.14 5.27 -27.28
C ARG A 23 -5.20 4.85 -26.26
N GLU A 24 -4.86 5.01 -24.99
CA GLU A 24 -5.82 5.62 -24.06
C GLU A 24 -5.43 7.09 -23.89
N VAL A 25 -6.22 7.95 -24.52
CA VAL A 25 -6.14 9.40 -24.37
C VAL A 25 -7.03 9.78 -23.19
N TRP A 26 -6.41 10.18 -22.09
CA TRP A 26 -7.04 11.05 -21.10
C TRP A 26 -6.16 12.28 -20.95
N GLY A 27 -6.27 13.17 -21.94
CA GLY A 27 -5.92 14.57 -21.76
C GLY A 27 -7.09 15.28 -21.08
N ASP A 28 -6.76 16.22 -20.21
CA ASP A 28 -7.59 17.19 -19.49
C ASP A 28 -7.59 16.94 -17.98
N ASN A 29 -6.96 17.88 -17.26
CA ASN A 29 -6.80 17.99 -15.80
C ASN A 29 -7.96 17.36 -15.01
N LEU A 30 -7.88 16.05 -14.74
CA LEU A 30 -8.76 15.39 -13.80
C LEU A 30 -8.29 15.75 -12.40
N LEU A 31 -9.20 16.26 -11.57
CA LEU A 31 -8.97 16.47 -10.15
C LEU A 31 -8.39 15.23 -9.51
N SER A 32 -7.43 15.42 -8.59
CA SER A 32 -6.89 14.31 -7.81
C SER A 32 -8.03 13.65 -7.01
N ILE A 33 -7.90 12.34 -6.76
CA ILE A 33 -8.84 11.60 -5.91
C ILE A 33 -8.93 12.24 -4.53
N ARG A 34 -7.83 12.79 -3.99
CA ARG A 34 -7.82 13.47 -2.69
C ARG A 34 -8.65 14.74 -2.69
N ASP A 35 -8.62 15.49 -3.79
CA ASP A 35 -9.43 16.70 -3.90
C ASP A 35 -10.91 16.33 -3.97
N LEU A 36 -11.26 15.33 -4.79
CA LEU A 36 -12.62 14.82 -4.90
C LEU A 36 -13.18 14.29 -3.58
N GLU A 37 -12.36 13.61 -2.77
CA GLU A 37 -12.79 13.08 -1.47
C GLU A 37 -12.94 14.16 -0.39
N LYS A 38 -12.26 15.30 -0.53
CA LYS A 38 -12.36 16.44 0.39
C LYS A 38 -13.45 17.43 -0.01
N MET A 39 -13.92 17.37 -1.26
CA MET A 39 -14.96 18.27 -1.75
C MET A 39 -16.23 18.14 -0.94
N ASN A 40 -16.82 19.29 -0.65
CA ASN A 40 -18.18 19.35 -0.16
C ASN A 40 -19.19 19.12 -1.31
N SER A 41 -20.46 18.94 -0.95
CA SER A 41 -21.50 18.64 -1.92
C SER A 41 -21.71 19.74 -2.97
N ASP A 42 -21.43 21.00 -2.67
CA ASP A 42 -21.63 22.12 -3.59
C ASP A 42 -20.48 22.22 -4.60
N GLU A 43 -19.23 22.06 -4.14
CA GLU A 43 -18.05 21.96 -5.03
C GLU A 43 -18.20 20.81 -6.04
N LEU A 44 -18.66 19.64 -5.58
CA LEU A 44 -18.88 18.50 -6.46
C LEU A 44 -19.95 18.79 -7.54
N ARG A 45 -21.01 19.54 -7.18
CA ARG A 45 -22.04 19.95 -8.16
C ARG A 45 -21.46 20.83 -9.23
N GLU A 46 -20.67 21.83 -8.85
CA GLU A 46 -20.06 22.76 -9.80
C GLU A 46 -19.14 22.04 -10.77
N TYR A 47 -18.30 21.11 -10.27
CA TYR A 47 -17.44 20.32 -11.14
C TYR A 47 -18.21 19.41 -12.09
N VAL A 48 -19.23 18.68 -11.61
CA VAL A 48 -20.04 17.83 -12.49
C VAL A 48 -20.74 18.68 -13.56
N LYS A 49 -21.30 19.84 -13.19
CA LYS A 49 -21.92 20.77 -14.14
C LYS A 49 -20.93 21.24 -15.20
N TYR A 50 -19.73 21.64 -14.80
CA TYR A 50 -18.67 22.05 -15.72
C TYR A 50 -18.36 20.98 -16.77
N PHE A 51 -18.22 19.71 -16.36
CA PHE A 51 -17.95 18.62 -17.31
C PHE A 51 -19.13 18.35 -18.26
N VAL A 52 -20.36 18.43 -17.75
CA VAL A 52 -21.57 18.27 -18.57
C VAL A 52 -21.70 19.41 -19.59
N GLU A 53 -21.51 20.66 -19.17
CA GLU A 53 -21.58 21.85 -20.03
C GLU A 53 -20.52 21.83 -21.13
N ASN A 54 -19.33 21.27 -20.85
CA ASN A 54 -18.26 21.06 -21.82
C ASN A 54 -18.42 19.78 -22.67
N LYS A 55 -19.60 19.14 -22.65
CA LYS A 55 -19.90 17.92 -23.41
C LYS A 55 -18.94 16.76 -23.10
N ASN A 56 -18.58 16.60 -21.83
CA ASN A 56 -17.72 15.53 -21.33
C ASN A 56 -18.44 14.65 -20.30
N THR A 57 -19.44 13.89 -20.74
CA THR A 57 -20.21 12.98 -19.88
C THR A 57 -19.37 11.89 -19.24
N LYS A 58 -18.38 11.35 -19.95
CA LYS A 58 -17.46 10.36 -19.40
C LYS A 58 -16.67 10.93 -18.22
N GLY A 59 -16.19 12.17 -18.34
CA GLY A 59 -15.55 12.90 -17.25
C GLY A 59 -16.50 13.14 -16.08
N ALA A 60 -17.74 13.55 -16.35
CA ALA A 60 -18.77 13.75 -15.31
C ALA A 60 -19.09 12.44 -14.55
N ILE A 61 -19.29 11.33 -15.26
CA ILE A 61 -19.50 10.00 -14.67
C ILE A 61 -18.27 9.57 -13.86
N SER A 62 -17.07 9.77 -14.40
CA SER A 62 -15.80 9.46 -13.73
C SER A 62 -15.63 10.22 -12.41
N ILE A 63 -15.97 11.51 -12.38
CA ILE A 63 -15.97 12.34 -11.15
C ILE A 63 -16.95 11.79 -10.13
N ILE A 64 -18.20 11.53 -10.52
CA ILE A 64 -19.22 10.98 -9.62
C ILE A 64 -18.76 9.62 -9.07
N ARG A 65 -18.24 8.76 -9.94
CA ARG A 65 -17.71 7.43 -9.60
C ARG A 65 -16.59 7.52 -8.56
N LYS A 66 -15.63 8.44 -8.73
CA LYS A 66 -14.47 8.64 -7.83
C LYS A 66 -14.78 9.40 -6.53
N SER A 67 -15.86 10.17 -6.48
CA SER A 67 -16.24 11.03 -5.34
C SER A 67 -16.72 10.29 -4.07
N SER A 68 -16.74 8.97 -4.08
CA SER A 68 -17.22 8.10 -2.97
C SER A 68 -18.73 8.14 -2.66
N ILE A 69 -19.53 8.94 -3.37
CA ILE A 69 -20.98 9.08 -3.06
C ILE A 69 -21.81 7.88 -3.55
N CYS A 70 -21.31 7.11 -4.53
CA CYS A 70 -22.06 6.07 -5.21
C CYS A 70 -22.32 4.82 -4.37
N ILE A 71 -21.38 4.41 -3.51
CA ILE A 71 -21.42 3.09 -2.87
C ILE A 71 -21.49 3.21 -1.34
N CYS A 72 -22.53 2.65 -0.75
CA CYS A 72 -22.71 2.57 0.70
C CYS A 72 -22.27 1.20 1.24
N GLU A 73 -21.11 1.15 1.89
CA GLU A 73 -20.56 -0.08 2.47
C GLU A 73 -21.37 -0.63 3.66
N TYR A 74 -22.23 0.19 4.26
CA TYR A 74 -23.06 -0.16 5.42
C TYR A 74 -24.43 -0.74 5.02
N GLY A 75 -24.65 -1.03 3.73
CA GLY A 75 -25.70 -1.95 3.31
C GLY A 75 -27.12 -1.38 3.30
N THR A 76 -27.29 -0.08 3.00
CA THR A 76 -28.63 0.50 2.79
C THR A 76 -29.29 0.03 1.50
N GLY A 77 -28.52 -0.58 0.58
CA GLY A 77 -28.97 -0.91 -0.78
C GLY A 77 -29.14 0.31 -1.68
N LYS A 78 -28.72 1.49 -1.20
CA LYS A 78 -28.76 2.78 -1.91
C LYS A 78 -27.38 3.43 -1.87
N ALA A 79 -27.15 4.38 -2.76
CA ALA A 79 -25.93 5.18 -2.75
C ALA A 79 -25.70 5.86 -1.38
N LYS A 80 -24.42 6.10 -1.05
CA LYS A 80 -23.98 6.67 0.24
C LYS A 80 -24.60 8.04 0.49
N ASP A 81 -24.54 8.92 -0.51
CA ASP A 81 -25.32 10.16 -0.54
C ASP A 81 -26.37 10.05 -1.65
N TYR A 82 -27.48 9.37 -1.33
CA TYR A 82 -28.53 9.08 -2.30
C TYR A 82 -29.16 10.34 -2.88
N LYS A 83 -29.30 11.42 -2.09
CA LYS A 83 -29.94 12.66 -2.54
C LYS A 83 -29.05 13.35 -3.57
N LEU A 84 -27.77 13.55 -3.24
CA LEU A 84 -26.80 14.17 -4.14
C LEU A 84 -26.59 13.33 -5.40
N TYR A 85 -26.45 12.01 -5.25
CA TYR A 85 -26.32 11.09 -6.39
C TYR A 85 -27.48 11.24 -7.37
N LYS A 86 -28.73 11.22 -6.88
CA LYS A 86 -29.92 11.33 -7.76
C LYS A 86 -30.01 12.70 -8.43
N GLU A 87 -29.63 13.75 -7.71
CA GLU A 87 -29.56 15.12 -8.25
C GLU A 87 -28.58 15.20 -9.43
N LEU A 88 -27.33 14.74 -9.22
CA LEU A 88 -26.28 14.78 -10.24
C LEU A 88 -26.60 13.90 -11.45
N MET A 89 -27.09 12.68 -11.22
CA MET A 89 -27.50 11.80 -12.33
C MET A 89 -28.70 12.36 -13.09
N GLY A 90 -29.64 13.02 -12.41
CA GLY A 90 -30.74 13.72 -13.04
C GLY A 90 -30.24 14.84 -13.96
N TYR A 91 -29.28 15.63 -13.48
CA TYR A 91 -28.67 16.71 -14.26
C TYR A 91 -27.93 16.18 -15.51
N ILE A 92 -27.14 15.11 -15.39
CA ILE A 92 -26.46 14.48 -16.53
C ILE A 92 -27.49 14.01 -17.58
N LYS A 93 -28.54 13.30 -17.16
CA LYS A 93 -29.59 12.78 -18.05
C LYS A 93 -30.35 13.87 -18.79
N SER A 94 -30.63 14.99 -18.14
CA SER A 94 -31.34 16.11 -18.77
C SER A 94 -30.52 16.84 -19.84
N ASN A 95 -29.19 16.66 -19.86
CA ASN A 95 -28.29 17.39 -20.73
C ASN A 95 -27.55 16.50 -21.76
N TYR A 96 -27.82 15.19 -21.80
CA TYR A 96 -27.10 14.26 -22.67
C TYR A 96 -27.99 13.21 -23.34
N ASN A 97 -27.62 12.86 -24.57
CA ASN A 97 -28.37 11.93 -25.43
C ASN A 97 -27.86 10.47 -25.37
N ASP A 98 -26.69 10.21 -24.78
CA ASP A 98 -26.16 8.85 -24.62
C ASP A 98 -26.77 8.18 -23.37
N ILE A 99 -27.98 7.67 -23.56
CA ILE A 99 -28.78 7.05 -22.49
C ILE A 99 -28.18 5.71 -22.04
N ASP A 100 -27.46 5.01 -22.91
CA ASP A 100 -26.98 3.65 -22.66
C ASP A 100 -25.82 3.64 -21.65
N GLU A 101 -24.82 4.51 -21.81
CA GLU A 101 -23.69 4.61 -20.87
C GLU A 101 -24.15 5.03 -19.47
N ILE A 102 -25.10 5.98 -19.40
CA ILE A 102 -25.69 6.43 -18.13
C ILE A 102 -26.48 5.31 -17.46
N SER A 103 -27.28 4.57 -18.24
CA SER A 103 -28.08 3.44 -17.77
C SER A 103 -27.20 2.29 -17.25
N GLU A 104 -26.11 1.98 -17.97
CA GLU A 104 -25.12 1.00 -17.54
C GLU A 104 -24.50 1.42 -16.20
N PHE A 105 -24.03 2.66 -16.08
CA PHE A 105 -23.45 3.18 -14.83
C PHE A 105 -24.43 3.10 -13.65
N GLU A 106 -25.69 3.52 -13.82
CA GLU A 106 -26.69 3.39 -12.76
C GLU A 106 -26.98 1.93 -12.38
N LYS A 107 -26.97 1.02 -13.36
CA LYS A 107 -27.13 -0.42 -13.12
C LYS A 107 -25.97 -0.95 -12.28
N GLU A 108 -24.73 -0.59 -12.61
CA GLU A 108 -23.54 -0.96 -11.83
C GLU A 108 -23.63 -0.46 -10.38
N VAL A 109 -23.97 0.82 -10.19
CA VAL A 109 -24.15 1.41 -8.84
C VAL A 109 -25.20 0.66 -8.04
N LYS A 110 -26.34 0.34 -8.67
CA LYS A 110 -27.41 -0.43 -8.03
C LYS A 110 -26.96 -1.84 -7.66
N THR A 111 -26.26 -2.53 -8.55
CA THR A 111 -25.75 -3.90 -8.33
C THR A 111 -24.72 -3.94 -7.20
N LEU A 112 -23.75 -3.02 -7.18
CA LEU A 112 -22.76 -2.96 -6.10
C LEU A 112 -23.41 -2.67 -4.74
N ASN A 113 -24.36 -1.73 -4.66
CA ASN A 113 -25.08 -1.47 -3.42
C ASN A 113 -25.97 -2.65 -2.98
N LYS A 114 -26.53 -3.42 -3.93
CA LYS A 114 -27.23 -4.69 -3.66
C LYS A 114 -26.29 -5.71 -3.01
N ILE A 115 -25.05 -5.86 -3.52
CA ILE A 115 -24.04 -6.75 -2.92
C ILE A 115 -23.75 -6.34 -1.48
N PHE A 116 -23.43 -5.07 -1.21
CA PHE A 116 -23.13 -4.62 0.15
C PHE A 116 -24.32 -4.78 1.10
N LYS A 117 -25.55 -4.56 0.63
CA LYS A 117 -26.76 -4.84 1.43
C LYS A 117 -26.85 -6.32 1.81
N LEU A 118 -26.74 -7.21 0.83
CA LEU A 118 -26.81 -8.65 1.05
C LEU A 118 -25.69 -9.16 1.97
N PHE A 119 -24.47 -8.64 1.81
CA PHE A 119 -23.36 -8.92 2.72
C PHE A 119 -23.71 -8.56 4.17
N ASN A 120 -24.16 -7.32 4.42
CA ASN A 120 -24.50 -6.86 5.77
C ASN A 120 -25.68 -7.65 6.37
N GLU A 121 -26.69 -7.99 5.57
CA GLU A 121 -27.85 -8.77 6.01
C GLU A 121 -27.49 -10.21 6.39
N ASN A 122 -26.63 -10.87 5.62
CA ASN A 122 -26.31 -12.27 5.80
C ASN A 122 -25.11 -12.54 6.71
N ARG A 123 -24.22 -11.56 6.91
CA ARG A 123 -23.01 -11.71 7.74
C ARG A 123 -23.10 -10.92 9.04
N ILE A 124 -23.24 -9.59 8.95
CA ILE A 124 -23.12 -8.69 10.10
C ILE A 124 -24.36 -8.74 11.00
N ARG A 125 -25.56 -8.56 10.43
CA ARG A 125 -26.82 -8.52 11.20
C ARG A 125 -27.12 -9.82 11.95
N LYS A 126 -26.60 -10.95 11.46
CA LYS A 126 -26.73 -12.24 12.15
C LYS A 126 -26.01 -12.19 13.50
N ILE A 127 -24.79 -11.65 13.53
CA ILE A 127 -24.00 -11.49 14.75
C ILE A 127 -24.70 -10.51 15.70
N GLU A 128 -25.15 -9.36 15.20
CA GLU A 128 -25.82 -8.32 16.00
C GLU A 128 -27.10 -8.80 16.69
N ARG A 129 -27.87 -9.71 16.08
CA ARG A 129 -29.13 -10.20 16.67
C ARG A 129 -28.91 -11.13 17.85
N GLU A 130 -27.81 -11.85 17.84
CA GLU A 130 -27.56 -12.96 18.76
C GLU A 130 -26.60 -12.54 19.90
N MET A 131 -25.82 -11.47 19.72
CA MET A 131 -24.79 -11.01 20.66
C MET A 131 -25.12 -9.66 21.29
N LYS A 132 -24.93 -9.53 22.61
CA LYS A 132 -25.05 -8.25 23.31
C LYS A 132 -23.77 -7.42 23.16
N ASP A 133 -23.93 -6.12 22.93
CA ASP A 133 -22.84 -5.15 22.77
C ASP A 133 -21.83 -5.14 23.93
N GLU A 134 -22.27 -5.48 25.15
CA GLU A 134 -21.41 -5.52 26.35
C GLU A 134 -20.34 -6.63 26.33
N TYR A 135 -20.56 -7.71 25.56
CA TYR A 135 -19.62 -8.83 25.44
C TYR A 135 -18.83 -8.78 24.13
N GLU A 136 -19.35 -8.12 23.11
CA GLU A 136 -18.92 -8.29 21.72
C GLU A 136 -17.45 -7.93 21.48
N LEU A 137 -16.99 -6.79 22.00
CA LEU A 137 -15.59 -6.37 21.80
C LEU A 137 -14.61 -7.33 22.50
N ASN A 138 -14.88 -7.69 23.76
CA ASN A 138 -14.03 -8.63 24.47
C ASN A 138 -14.04 -10.02 23.81
N ALA A 139 -15.23 -10.51 23.43
CA ALA A 139 -15.39 -11.81 22.77
C ALA A 139 -14.62 -11.85 21.44
N TYR A 140 -14.66 -10.75 20.68
CA TYR A 140 -13.88 -10.60 19.46
C TYR A 140 -12.36 -10.64 19.73
N LEU A 141 -11.85 -9.90 20.71
CA LEU A 141 -10.41 -9.91 21.03
C LEU A 141 -9.92 -11.29 21.48
N ILE A 142 -10.72 -11.99 22.30
CA ILE A 142 -10.41 -13.37 22.72
C ILE A 142 -10.47 -14.32 21.52
N SER A 143 -11.51 -14.22 20.68
CA SER A 143 -11.64 -15.04 19.47
C SER A 143 -10.46 -14.82 18.51
N LEU A 144 -10.03 -13.58 18.32
CA LEU A 144 -8.90 -13.21 17.49
C LEU A 144 -7.60 -13.84 18.01
N GLU A 145 -7.34 -13.74 19.32
CA GLU A 145 -6.19 -14.39 19.94
C GLU A 145 -6.23 -15.91 19.75
N LEU A 146 -7.36 -16.55 20.01
CA LEU A 146 -7.50 -18.00 19.90
C LEU A 146 -7.24 -18.48 18.47
N ASN A 147 -7.80 -17.80 17.47
CA ASN A 147 -7.61 -18.13 16.06
C ASN A 147 -6.14 -18.00 15.65
N LEU A 148 -5.50 -16.87 15.96
CA LEU A 148 -4.10 -16.65 15.60
C LEU A 148 -3.16 -17.59 16.37
N ARG A 149 -3.41 -17.83 17.66
CA ARG A 149 -2.62 -18.76 18.47
C ARG A 149 -2.72 -20.19 17.96
N GLU A 150 -3.90 -20.62 17.53
CA GLU A 150 -4.08 -21.93 16.90
C GLU A 150 -3.20 -22.07 15.66
N MET A 151 -3.07 -21.01 14.86
CA MET A 151 -2.21 -20.98 13.67
C MET A 151 -0.71 -21.06 14.00
N TYR A 152 -0.25 -20.42 15.08
CA TYR A 152 1.14 -20.53 15.55
C TYR A 152 1.45 -21.88 16.21
N SER A 153 0.42 -22.56 16.73
CA SER A 153 0.60 -23.85 17.39
C SER A 153 0.90 -24.93 16.33
N ASN A 154 2.07 -25.58 16.43
CA ASN A 154 2.43 -26.76 15.64
C ASN A 154 1.43 -27.95 15.78
N THR A 155 0.39 -27.81 16.60
CA THR A 155 -0.65 -28.79 16.87
C THR A 155 -1.63 -29.02 15.71
N LEU A 156 -1.80 -28.06 14.80
CA LEU A 156 -2.42 -28.35 13.50
C LEU A 156 -1.34 -28.85 12.52
N LYS A 157 -1.02 -30.14 12.66
CA LYS A 157 -0.64 -31.00 11.51
C LYS A 157 -1.79 -31.10 10.51
N ASP A 158 -2.43 -29.99 10.17
CA ASP A 158 -3.33 -29.97 9.04
C ASP A 158 -2.46 -29.91 7.79
N ASN A 159 -2.10 -31.10 7.29
CA ASN A 159 -1.31 -31.31 6.08
C ASN A 159 -2.02 -30.76 4.81
N ARG A 160 -3.20 -30.12 4.96
CA ARG A 160 -3.99 -29.55 3.86
C ARG A 160 -3.55 -28.15 3.47
N LEU A 161 -2.96 -27.39 4.39
CA LEU A 161 -2.45 -26.04 4.11
C LEU A 161 -0.92 -26.05 4.18
N THR A 162 -0.30 -25.51 3.15
CA THR A 162 1.12 -25.19 3.13
C THR A 162 1.44 -24.16 4.22
N SER A 163 2.69 -24.11 4.71
CA SER A 163 3.14 -23.09 5.66
C SER A 163 2.84 -21.66 5.18
N ASP A 164 2.82 -21.51 3.87
CA ASP A 164 2.59 -20.30 3.12
C ASP A 164 1.13 -19.84 3.11
N GLU A 165 0.20 -20.76 2.90
CA GLU A 165 -1.23 -20.48 3.03
C GLU A 165 -1.59 -20.09 4.46
N LYS A 166 -0.89 -20.65 5.45
CA LYS A 166 -1.06 -20.27 6.86
C LYS A 166 -0.59 -18.83 7.10
N LEU A 167 0.60 -18.43 6.64
CA LEU A 167 1.09 -17.06 6.77
C LEU A 167 0.19 -16.04 6.07
N ASN A 168 -0.27 -16.34 4.86
CA ASN A 168 -1.19 -15.46 4.13
C ASN A 168 -2.55 -15.30 4.85
N LEU A 169 -3.07 -16.38 5.43
CA LEU A 169 -4.29 -16.34 6.23
C LEU A 169 -4.08 -15.54 7.52
N GLU A 170 -2.92 -15.68 8.16
CA GLU A 170 -2.55 -14.94 9.37
C GLU A 170 -2.52 -13.43 9.12
N ASP A 171 -1.82 -13.01 8.07
CA ASP A 171 -1.76 -11.61 7.63
C ASP A 171 -3.15 -11.08 7.28
N ALA A 172 -3.98 -11.88 6.58
CA ALA A 172 -5.34 -11.49 6.25
C ALA A 172 -6.19 -11.25 7.50
N ILE A 173 -6.09 -12.14 8.51
CA ILE A 173 -6.78 -12.00 9.80
C ILE A 173 -6.28 -10.75 10.53
N LYS A 174 -4.96 -10.55 10.65
CA LYS A 174 -4.33 -9.40 11.30
C LYS A 174 -4.77 -8.07 10.65
N VAL A 175 -4.73 -7.97 9.34
CA VAL A 175 -5.17 -6.76 8.59
C VAL A 175 -6.67 -6.53 8.73
N SER A 176 -7.48 -7.61 8.85
CA SER A 176 -8.93 -7.49 9.02
C SER A 176 -9.35 -6.84 10.35
N THR A 177 -8.47 -6.85 11.36
CA THR A 177 -8.75 -6.34 12.71
C THR A 177 -9.17 -4.88 12.71
N GLY A 178 -8.54 -4.06 11.87
CA GLY A 178 -8.87 -2.66 11.69
C GLY A 178 -10.33 -2.40 11.37
N ASN A 179 -10.90 -3.22 10.49
CA ASN A 179 -12.28 -3.06 10.04
C ASN A 179 -13.28 -3.42 11.13
N VAL A 180 -13.01 -4.52 11.84
CA VAL A 180 -13.87 -4.98 12.93
C VAL A 180 -13.80 -3.98 14.08
N LEU A 181 -12.60 -3.54 14.47
CA LEU A 181 -12.44 -2.57 15.56
C LEU A 181 -13.02 -1.20 15.21
N SER A 182 -12.85 -0.71 13.98
CA SER A 182 -13.52 0.53 13.55
C SER A 182 -15.03 0.40 13.66
N TYR A 183 -15.59 -0.77 13.34
CA TYR A 183 -17.02 -1.00 13.49
C TYR A 183 -17.45 -1.12 14.97
N LEU A 184 -16.78 -1.94 15.78
CA LEU A 184 -17.15 -2.16 17.18
C LEU A 184 -16.87 -0.93 18.07
N VAL A 185 -15.69 -0.34 17.95
CA VAL A 185 -15.23 0.78 18.79
C VAL A 185 -15.78 2.11 18.29
N ASP A 186 -15.67 2.42 16.98
CA ASP A 186 -16.05 3.74 16.46
C ASP A 186 -17.52 3.83 16.06
N PHE A 187 -18.12 2.78 15.48
CA PHE A 187 -19.52 2.80 15.04
C PHE A 187 -20.49 2.35 16.14
N LYS A 188 -20.31 1.14 16.70
CA LYS A 188 -21.18 0.62 17.78
C LYS A 188 -20.88 1.19 19.16
N LYS A 189 -19.70 1.79 19.36
CA LYS A 189 -19.26 2.33 20.67
C LYS A 189 -19.18 1.26 21.78
N CYS A 190 -18.86 0.02 21.42
CA CYS A 190 -18.59 -1.04 22.38
C CYS A 190 -17.44 -0.66 23.32
N LYS A 191 -17.54 -1.04 24.59
CA LYS A 191 -16.52 -0.80 25.61
C LYS A 191 -15.85 -2.12 26.00
N VAL A 192 -14.59 -2.06 26.41
CA VAL A 192 -13.96 -3.21 27.07
C VAL A 192 -14.42 -3.28 28.53
N ASN A 193 -14.74 -4.50 28.98
CA ASN A 193 -14.95 -4.82 30.38
C ASN A 193 -14.05 -5.97 30.82
N THR A 194 -12.90 -5.67 31.42
CA THR A 194 -11.92 -6.71 31.82
C THR A 194 -12.43 -7.65 32.90
N ASP A 195 -13.45 -7.25 33.66
CA ASP A 195 -13.92 -7.98 34.82
C ASP A 195 -15.08 -8.92 34.44
N CYS A 196 -15.46 -8.91 33.16
CA CYS A 196 -16.53 -9.70 32.60
C CYS A 196 -16.07 -11.12 32.23
N PHE A 197 -16.87 -12.12 32.62
CA PHE A 197 -16.77 -13.48 32.10
C PHE A 197 -17.61 -13.63 30.84
N ILE A 198 -17.05 -14.29 29.83
CA ILE A 198 -17.67 -14.46 28.52
C ILE A 198 -17.88 -15.95 28.29
N GLU A 199 -19.12 -16.32 28.02
CA GLU A 199 -19.46 -17.70 27.64
C GLU A 199 -18.84 -18.05 26.27
N GLU A 200 -18.41 -19.30 26.12
CA GLU A 200 -17.80 -19.81 24.88
C GLU A 200 -18.63 -19.52 23.62
N LYS A 201 -19.96 -19.61 23.74
CA LYS A 201 -20.89 -19.33 22.63
C LYS A 201 -20.66 -17.94 22.02
N TYR A 202 -20.38 -16.93 22.85
CA TYR A 202 -20.16 -15.56 22.36
C TYR A 202 -18.80 -15.42 21.68
N ILE A 203 -17.79 -16.18 22.09
CA ILE A 203 -16.48 -16.23 21.42
C ILE A 203 -16.63 -16.88 20.04
N GLN A 204 -17.28 -18.05 19.96
CA GLN A 204 -17.54 -18.75 18.70
C GLN A 204 -18.36 -17.88 17.72
N MET A 205 -19.32 -17.11 18.25
CA MET A 205 -20.07 -16.16 17.43
C MET A 205 -19.22 -14.97 16.97
N ALA A 206 -18.28 -14.50 17.79
CA ALA A 206 -17.41 -13.38 17.45
C ALA A 206 -16.38 -13.75 16.37
N GLU A 207 -16.06 -15.04 16.21
CA GLU A 207 -15.26 -15.56 15.11
C GLU A 207 -15.83 -15.18 13.74
N ALA A 208 -17.16 -15.08 13.62
CA ALA A 208 -17.83 -14.67 12.40
C ALA A 208 -17.43 -13.26 11.93
N HIS A 209 -16.98 -12.37 12.84
CA HIS A 209 -16.44 -11.06 12.47
C HIS A 209 -15.14 -11.18 11.67
N ILE A 210 -14.29 -12.17 11.95
CA ILE A 210 -13.02 -12.40 11.24
C ILE A 210 -13.32 -12.74 9.77
N PHE A 211 -14.19 -13.73 9.54
CA PHE A 211 -14.58 -14.12 8.19
C PHE A 211 -15.30 -13.01 7.43
N ALA A 212 -16.25 -12.33 8.10
CA ALA A 212 -16.98 -11.23 7.51
C ALA A 212 -16.05 -10.06 7.12
N ALA A 213 -15.01 -9.79 7.91
CA ALA A 213 -14.04 -8.75 7.61
C ALA A 213 -13.18 -9.08 6.39
N THR A 214 -12.78 -10.34 6.21
CA THR A 214 -12.07 -10.81 4.99
C THR A 214 -12.96 -10.68 3.75
N GLU A 215 -14.21 -11.13 3.81
CA GLU A 215 -15.18 -10.97 2.73
C GLU A 215 -15.44 -9.47 2.42
N LYS A 216 -15.52 -8.62 3.44
CA LYS A 216 -15.69 -7.16 3.29
C LYS A 216 -14.47 -6.50 2.64
N ASN A 217 -13.26 -6.92 2.99
CA ASN A 217 -12.02 -6.44 2.36
C ASN A 217 -12.03 -6.76 0.86
N PHE A 218 -12.47 -7.95 0.50
CA PHE A 218 -12.62 -8.33 -0.90
C PHE A 218 -13.62 -7.42 -1.63
N LEU A 219 -14.79 -7.18 -1.05
CA LEU A 219 -15.78 -6.24 -1.61
C LEU A 219 -15.27 -4.80 -1.72
N ARG A 220 -14.41 -4.36 -0.80
CA ARG A 220 -13.75 -3.04 -0.88
C ARG A 220 -12.76 -2.97 -2.03
N ASN A 221 -11.95 -4.01 -2.22
CA ASN A 221 -11.05 -4.09 -3.37
C ASN A 221 -11.84 -4.06 -4.69
N THR A 222 -12.97 -4.78 -4.75
CA THR A 222 -13.89 -4.74 -5.90
C THR A 222 -14.46 -3.34 -6.13
N LYS A 223 -14.89 -2.66 -5.08
CA LYS A 223 -15.37 -1.29 -5.15
C LYS A 223 -14.27 -0.37 -5.69
N ASP A 224 -13.04 -0.50 -5.21
CA ASP A 224 -11.92 0.34 -5.65
C ASP A 224 -11.55 0.08 -7.12
N LEU A 225 -11.58 -1.19 -7.56
CA LEU A 225 -11.44 -1.55 -8.98
C LEU A 225 -12.50 -0.87 -9.85
N TRP A 226 -13.77 -0.96 -9.46
CA TRP A 226 -14.84 -0.27 -10.17
C TRP A 226 -14.66 1.26 -10.15
N CYS A 227 -14.32 1.84 -8.99
CA CYS A 227 -14.18 3.28 -8.81
C CYS A 227 -13.06 3.89 -9.67
N TYR A 228 -11.89 3.24 -9.71
CA TYR A 228 -10.67 3.87 -10.21
C TYR A 228 -10.11 3.23 -11.49
N TYR A 229 -10.53 2.02 -11.85
CA TYR A 229 -9.95 1.23 -12.95
C TYR A 229 -10.95 0.89 -14.06
N ASP A 230 -12.16 1.49 -14.02
CA ASP A 230 -13.26 1.32 -14.98
C ASP A 230 -13.64 -0.15 -15.24
N VAL A 231 -13.55 -0.97 -14.19
CA VAL A 231 -13.98 -2.37 -14.25
C VAL A 231 -15.50 -2.45 -14.29
N LYS A 232 -16.05 -3.10 -15.32
CA LYS A 232 -17.49 -3.26 -15.51
C LYS A 232 -18.10 -4.30 -14.56
N VAL A 233 -19.34 -4.05 -14.11
CA VAL A 233 -20.09 -4.98 -13.25
C VAL A 233 -21.34 -5.46 -14.00
N ARG A 234 -21.43 -6.77 -14.25
CA ARG A 234 -22.54 -7.38 -15.01
C ARG A 234 -23.33 -8.35 -14.15
N GLU A 235 -24.66 -8.32 -14.26
CA GLU A 235 -25.54 -9.31 -13.65
C GLU A 235 -26.21 -10.11 -14.77
N ILE A 236 -25.94 -11.42 -14.82
CA ILE A 236 -26.44 -12.38 -15.82
C ILE A 236 -26.96 -13.59 -15.05
N ASP A 237 -28.21 -13.99 -15.27
CA ASP A 237 -28.84 -15.17 -14.65
C ASP A 237 -28.67 -15.24 -13.11
N ASN A 238 -28.85 -14.12 -12.41
CA ASN A 238 -28.62 -13.97 -10.97
C ASN A 238 -27.17 -14.28 -10.51
N VAL A 239 -26.20 -14.12 -11.40
CA VAL A 239 -24.78 -14.16 -11.08
C VAL A 239 -24.15 -12.82 -11.43
N ILE A 240 -23.39 -12.26 -10.51
CA ILE A 240 -22.67 -11.01 -10.71
C ILE A 240 -21.24 -11.33 -11.15
N TYR A 241 -20.85 -10.83 -12.31
CA TYR A 241 -19.53 -10.99 -12.91
C TYR A 241 -18.78 -9.67 -12.90
N ILE A 242 -17.54 -9.74 -12.40
CA ILE A 242 -16.60 -8.62 -12.34
C ILE A 242 -15.27 -9.13 -12.86
N LYS A 243 -14.82 -8.62 -14.01
CA LYS A 243 -13.56 -9.07 -14.63
C LYS A 243 -12.58 -7.91 -14.73
N ASN A 244 -11.47 -8.01 -14.01
CA ASN A 244 -10.40 -7.05 -14.08
C ASN A 244 -9.49 -7.31 -15.27
N ASN A 245 -9.53 -6.40 -16.25
CA ASN A 245 -8.61 -6.39 -17.40
C ASN A 245 -7.79 -5.10 -17.45
N SER A 246 -7.72 -4.34 -16.35
CA SER A 246 -7.12 -3.01 -16.35
C SER A 246 -5.59 -3.07 -16.33
N LEU A 247 -4.94 -2.41 -17.29
CA LEU A 247 -3.48 -2.26 -17.30
C LEU A 247 -2.95 -1.53 -16.06
N LEU A 248 -3.71 -0.57 -15.52
CA LEU A 248 -3.33 0.08 -14.28
C LEU A 248 -3.35 -0.92 -13.10
N ALA A 249 -4.33 -1.82 -13.05
CA ALA A 249 -4.40 -2.83 -12.00
C ALA A 249 -3.30 -3.90 -12.14
N LEU A 250 -2.95 -4.28 -13.37
CA LEU A 250 -1.75 -5.08 -13.63
C LEU A 250 -0.51 -4.35 -13.12
N GLY A 251 -0.41 -3.05 -13.39
CA GLY A 251 0.69 -2.21 -12.93
C GLY A 251 0.87 -2.20 -11.42
N LYS A 252 -0.22 -2.05 -10.68
CA LYS A 252 -0.23 -2.17 -9.21
C LYS A 252 0.40 -3.48 -8.75
N ASN A 253 0.02 -4.59 -9.37
CA ASN A 253 0.55 -5.91 -9.03
C ASN A 253 2.03 -6.06 -9.40
N ILE A 254 2.49 -5.51 -10.54
CA ILE A 254 3.92 -5.48 -10.92
C ILE A 254 4.74 -4.72 -9.88
N SER A 255 4.32 -3.51 -9.51
CA SER A 255 5.00 -2.69 -8.51
C SER A 255 5.08 -3.40 -7.16
N GLN A 256 3.97 -4.00 -6.72
CA GLN A 256 3.91 -4.72 -5.45
C GLN A 256 4.79 -5.98 -5.44
N LEU A 257 4.72 -6.81 -6.47
CA LEU A 257 5.55 -8.01 -6.60
C LEU A 257 7.04 -7.65 -6.59
N THR A 258 7.44 -6.65 -7.38
CA THR A 258 8.83 -6.19 -7.45
C THR A 258 9.35 -5.73 -6.09
N PHE A 259 8.54 -4.95 -5.36
CA PHE A 259 8.89 -4.51 -4.01
C PHE A 259 9.06 -5.68 -3.04
N LEU A 260 8.14 -6.64 -3.05
CA LEU A 260 8.17 -7.80 -2.16
C LEU A 260 9.39 -8.70 -2.44
N ASP A 261 9.73 -8.93 -3.70
CA ASP A 261 10.92 -9.71 -4.07
C ASP A 261 12.20 -9.03 -3.60
N MET A 262 12.36 -7.74 -3.89
CA MET A 262 13.55 -6.99 -3.48
C MET A 262 13.73 -7.00 -1.97
N ARG A 263 12.65 -6.80 -1.23
CA ARG A 263 12.65 -6.86 0.22
C ARG A 263 13.09 -8.23 0.71
N THR A 264 12.45 -9.28 0.20
CA THR A 264 12.76 -10.67 0.60
C THR A 264 14.22 -10.99 0.30
N ALA A 265 14.72 -10.58 -0.86
CA ALA A 265 16.11 -10.76 -1.25
C ALA A 265 17.10 -10.09 -0.27
N LYS A 266 16.84 -8.83 0.10
CA LYS A 266 17.68 -8.07 1.04
C LYS A 266 17.68 -8.69 2.43
N MET A 267 16.50 -9.06 2.94
CA MET A 267 16.36 -9.71 4.23
C MET A 267 17.11 -11.05 4.24
N SER A 268 16.90 -11.90 3.23
CA SER A 268 17.58 -13.19 3.09
C SER A 268 19.10 -13.04 2.97
N ALA A 269 19.59 -12.06 2.21
CA ALA A 269 21.03 -11.80 2.07
C ALA A 269 21.67 -11.39 3.41
N TYR A 270 20.97 -10.58 4.21
CA TYR A 270 21.45 -10.23 5.54
C TYR A 270 21.46 -11.42 6.49
N LEU A 271 20.37 -12.19 6.53
CA LEU A 271 20.27 -13.41 7.34
C LEU A 271 21.40 -14.38 7.01
N LEU A 272 21.63 -14.62 5.72
CA LEU A 272 22.72 -15.45 5.23
C LEU A 272 24.09 -14.93 5.72
N LYS A 273 24.31 -13.61 5.66
CA LYS A 273 25.54 -12.99 6.15
C LYS A 273 25.75 -13.25 7.64
N GLN A 274 24.70 -13.13 8.46
CA GLN A 274 24.78 -13.37 9.91
C GLN A 274 25.07 -14.84 10.23
N VAL A 275 24.40 -15.77 9.56
CA VAL A 275 24.61 -17.20 9.77
C VAL A 275 26.00 -17.62 9.33
N TYR A 276 26.42 -17.27 8.11
CA TYR A 276 27.65 -17.78 7.52
C TYR A 276 28.91 -17.03 7.95
N LEU A 277 28.85 -15.71 8.13
CA LEU A 277 30.04 -14.92 8.48
C LEU A 277 30.19 -14.74 9.99
N ASN A 278 29.07 -14.65 10.72
CA ASN A 278 29.08 -14.31 12.14
C ASN A 278 28.71 -15.50 13.04
N ASN A 279 28.47 -16.69 12.48
CA ASN A 279 28.08 -17.91 13.20
C ASN A 279 26.90 -17.69 14.18
N VAL A 280 25.99 -16.78 13.84
CA VAL A 280 24.80 -16.51 14.66
C VAL A 280 23.79 -17.62 14.42
N ASN A 281 23.28 -18.21 15.52
CA ASN A 281 22.17 -19.16 15.42
C ASN A 281 20.90 -18.42 14.97
N LEU A 282 20.20 -18.97 13.97
CA LEU A 282 18.95 -18.40 13.42
C LEU A 282 17.89 -18.18 14.52
N ASP A 283 17.88 -19.01 15.56
CA ASP A 283 16.94 -18.91 16.68
C ASP A 283 17.20 -17.72 17.63
N VAL A 284 18.34 -17.02 17.48
CA VAL A 284 18.79 -15.92 18.36
C VAL A 284 18.87 -14.59 17.59
N LEU A 285 18.27 -14.53 16.40
CA LEU A 285 18.48 -13.41 15.50
C LEU A 285 17.67 -12.18 15.95
N ASP A 286 18.37 -11.07 16.19
CA ASP A 286 17.77 -9.82 16.67
C ASP A 286 16.88 -9.17 15.60
N THR A 287 15.57 -9.36 15.76
CA THR A 287 14.53 -8.80 14.87
C THR A 287 14.49 -7.26 14.91
N GLU A 288 14.94 -6.63 16.01
CA GLU A 288 15.09 -5.18 16.11
C GLU A 288 16.18 -4.71 15.14
N GLU A 289 17.35 -5.34 15.16
CA GLU A 289 18.49 -4.95 14.32
C GLU A 289 18.23 -5.18 12.83
N LEU A 290 17.56 -6.29 12.47
CA LEU A 290 17.10 -6.52 11.10
C LEU A 290 16.14 -5.43 10.63
N SER A 291 15.18 -5.05 11.48
CA SER A 291 14.20 -4.00 11.18
C SER A 291 14.86 -2.62 11.02
N LYS A 292 15.83 -2.30 11.89
CA LYS A 292 16.66 -1.09 11.77
C LYS A 292 17.38 -1.05 10.43
N LYS A 293 18.04 -2.15 10.06
CA LYS A 293 18.75 -2.24 8.78
C LYS A 293 17.84 -2.07 7.57
N PHE A 294 16.67 -2.71 7.58
CA PHE A 294 15.72 -2.53 6.49
C PHE A 294 15.30 -1.07 6.37
N LEU A 295 15.03 -0.40 7.50
CA LEU A 295 14.61 0.99 7.52
C LEU A 295 15.72 1.95 7.05
N PHE A 296 16.98 1.67 7.40
CA PHE A 296 18.15 2.39 6.86
C PHE A 296 18.14 2.40 5.33
N GLU A 297 17.93 1.24 4.72
CA GLU A 297 17.94 1.11 3.27
C GLU A 297 16.69 1.68 2.59
N ASP A 298 15.51 1.57 3.22
CA ASP A 298 14.23 2.05 2.65
C ASP A 298 14.08 3.58 2.75
N LEU A 299 14.63 4.19 3.80
CA LEU A 299 14.60 5.65 4.02
C LEU A 299 15.86 6.37 3.54
N PHE A 300 16.89 5.64 3.11
CA PHE A 300 18.19 6.19 2.70
C PHE A 300 18.87 7.03 3.79
N ILE A 301 18.64 6.68 5.06
CA ILE A 301 19.19 7.41 6.22
C ILE A 301 20.55 6.84 6.63
N ASP A 302 21.40 7.69 7.23
CA ASP A 302 22.72 7.29 7.74
C ASP A 302 22.70 6.91 9.24
N ASN A 303 21.73 7.42 10.00
CA ASN A 303 21.52 7.09 11.42
C ASN A 303 20.02 7.12 11.77
N LEU A 304 19.64 6.43 12.86
CA LEU A 304 18.23 6.38 13.34
C LEU A 304 17.88 7.51 14.31
N SER A 305 18.75 8.50 14.47
CA SER A 305 18.47 9.67 15.32
C SER A 305 17.44 10.60 14.69
N THR A 306 17.15 10.43 13.39
CA THR A 306 16.04 11.08 12.70
C THR A 306 14.75 10.91 13.49
N GLU A 307 14.05 12.02 13.72
CA GLU A 307 12.90 12.05 14.62
C GLU A 307 11.57 12.06 13.87
N ILE A 308 10.60 11.30 14.37
CA ILE A 308 9.19 11.47 14.04
C ILE A 308 8.52 12.05 15.28
N LYS A 309 8.00 13.28 15.16
CA LYS A 309 7.33 13.98 16.27
C LYS A 309 8.21 14.06 17.54
N SER A 310 9.48 14.44 17.35
CA SER A 310 10.47 14.59 18.42
C SER A 310 10.84 13.31 19.18
N VAL A 311 10.62 12.15 18.56
CA VAL A 311 11.09 10.86 19.05
C VAL A 311 11.96 10.23 17.97
N PRO A 312 13.23 9.89 18.27
CA PRO A 312 14.08 9.14 17.36
C PRO A 312 13.45 7.84 16.89
N ILE A 313 13.56 7.55 15.59
CA ILE A 313 12.94 6.39 14.94
C ILE A 313 13.31 5.07 15.61
N GLU A 314 14.56 4.94 16.09
CA GLU A 314 15.03 3.76 16.81
C GLU A 314 14.16 3.37 18.00
N TYR A 315 13.58 4.35 18.72
CA TYR A 315 12.76 4.06 19.90
C TYR A 315 11.37 3.55 19.53
N TYR A 316 10.86 3.89 18.34
CA TYR A 316 9.63 3.27 17.83
C TYR A 316 9.87 1.80 17.48
N ILE A 317 10.96 1.51 16.77
CA ILE A 317 11.35 0.13 16.41
C ILE A 317 11.51 -0.70 17.69
N ARG A 318 12.29 -0.18 18.65
CA ARG A 318 12.51 -0.82 19.95
C ARG A 318 11.20 -1.07 20.69
N ALA A 319 10.27 -0.11 20.71
CA ALA A 319 8.99 -0.29 21.38
C ALA A 319 8.17 -1.44 20.77
N TYR A 320 8.12 -1.58 19.44
CA TYR A 320 7.50 -2.74 18.79
C TYR A 320 8.20 -4.05 19.17
N SER A 321 9.53 -4.09 19.16
CA SER A 321 10.30 -5.28 19.54
C SER A 321 10.03 -5.69 20.99
N ILE A 322 9.96 -4.74 21.91
CA ILE A 322 9.64 -4.99 23.33
C ILE A 322 8.22 -5.55 23.47
N ILE A 323 7.24 -4.99 22.75
CA ILE A 323 5.86 -5.49 22.76
C ILE A 323 5.80 -6.93 22.24
N SER A 324 6.48 -7.23 21.13
CA SER A 324 6.56 -8.59 20.58
C SER A 324 7.18 -9.56 21.59
N LYS A 325 8.30 -9.19 22.22
CA LYS A 325 8.95 -10.02 23.24
C LYS A 325 8.03 -10.26 24.45
N LYS A 326 7.32 -9.24 24.92
CA LYS A 326 6.35 -9.38 26.02
C LYS A 326 5.16 -10.28 25.64
N ALA A 327 4.75 -10.26 24.37
CA ALA A 327 3.74 -11.16 23.85
C ALA A 327 4.22 -12.62 23.81
N GLU A 328 5.47 -12.86 23.39
CA GLU A 328 6.10 -14.20 23.42
C GLU A 328 6.15 -14.76 24.84
N GLU A 329 6.62 -13.96 25.81
CA GLU A 329 6.63 -14.31 27.23
C GLU A 329 5.21 -14.66 27.73
N PHE A 330 4.23 -13.80 27.42
CA PHE A 330 2.84 -14.00 27.84
C PHE A 330 2.21 -15.28 27.25
N ILE A 331 2.49 -15.59 25.97
CA ILE A 331 1.99 -16.81 25.33
C ILE A 331 2.64 -18.05 25.96
N GLY A 332 3.93 -18.01 26.26
CA GLY A 332 4.67 -19.10 26.89
C GLY A 332 4.18 -19.48 28.29
N ASP A 333 3.66 -18.51 29.05
CA ASP A 333 3.19 -18.69 30.42
C ASP A 333 1.76 -19.24 30.53
N ILE A 334 0.97 -19.22 29.45
CA ILE A 334 -0.43 -19.65 29.48
C ILE A 334 -0.53 -21.18 29.51
N LYS A 335 -0.88 -21.72 30.69
CA LYS A 335 -1.31 -23.12 30.85
C LYS A 335 -2.64 -23.31 30.12
N ARG A 336 -2.84 -24.44 29.41
CA ARG A 336 -4.10 -24.78 28.71
C ARG A 336 -5.33 -24.47 29.57
N ILE A 337 -6.01 -23.37 29.27
CA ILE A 337 -7.21 -22.93 30.00
C ILE A 337 -8.38 -23.74 29.45
N ARG A 338 -8.97 -24.58 30.30
CA ARG A 338 -10.15 -25.39 29.97
C ARG A 338 -11.29 -24.98 30.88
N LEU A 339 -12.04 -23.93 30.53
CA LEU A 339 -13.24 -23.52 31.26
C LEU A 339 -14.26 -22.91 30.29
N GLY A 340 -15.56 -23.18 30.52
CA GLY A 340 -16.67 -22.65 29.71
C GLY A 340 -16.92 -21.14 29.85
N PHE A 341 -16.11 -20.46 30.66
CA PHE A 341 -16.13 -19.00 30.87
C PHE A 341 -14.72 -18.46 30.70
N TYR A 342 -14.61 -17.37 29.93
CA TYR A 342 -13.36 -16.78 29.47
C TYR A 342 -13.26 -15.34 29.95
N LYS A 343 -12.10 -14.92 30.45
CA LYS A 343 -11.81 -13.52 30.75
C LYS A 343 -10.80 -12.95 29.75
N LEU A 344 -10.86 -11.65 29.51
CA LEU A 344 -9.96 -11.01 28.56
C LEU A 344 -8.48 -11.12 28.98
N GLU A 345 -8.18 -10.98 30.27
CA GLU A 345 -6.82 -11.02 30.83
C GLU A 345 -6.13 -12.39 30.70
N ASP A 346 -6.92 -13.46 30.50
CA ASP A 346 -6.41 -14.82 30.31
C ASP A 346 -5.84 -15.03 28.89
N PHE A 347 -6.22 -14.19 27.93
CA PHE A 347 -5.87 -14.33 26.51
C PHE A 347 -5.15 -13.11 25.95
N CYS A 348 -5.43 -11.91 26.47
CA CYS A 348 -4.80 -10.67 26.04
C CYS A 348 -3.92 -10.10 27.14
N MET A 349 -2.83 -9.42 26.75
CA MET A 349 -2.03 -8.66 27.70
C MET A 349 -2.81 -7.43 28.14
N VAL A 350 -3.23 -7.39 29.41
CA VAL A 350 -3.91 -6.25 30.02
C VAL A 350 -2.98 -5.66 31.08
N LYS A 351 -2.43 -4.47 30.82
CA LYS A 351 -1.51 -3.76 31.73
C LYS A 351 -1.95 -2.32 31.91
N CYS A 352 -1.53 -1.65 32.98
CA CYS A 352 -1.77 -0.21 33.08
C CYS A 352 -0.73 0.58 32.25
N LYS A 353 -1.02 1.85 31.96
CA LYS A 353 -0.07 2.71 31.23
C LYS A 353 1.26 2.85 31.97
N ARG A 354 1.23 2.86 33.30
CA ARG A 354 2.44 2.92 34.14
C ARG A 354 3.31 1.68 33.99
N ASP A 355 2.72 0.48 33.92
CA ASP A 355 3.48 -0.76 33.73
C ASP A 355 4.23 -0.74 32.39
N TRP A 356 3.57 -0.32 31.32
CA TRP A 356 4.22 -0.17 30.01
C TRP A 356 5.33 0.87 30.03
N SER A 357 5.17 1.94 30.82
CA SER A 357 6.21 2.96 30.97
C SER A 357 7.45 2.37 31.65
N ILE A 358 7.29 1.58 32.71
CA ILE A 358 8.40 0.90 33.37
C ILE A 358 9.08 -0.10 32.42
N ILE A 359 8.29 -0.91 31.70
CA ILE A 359 8.81 -1.90 30.73
C ILE A 359 9.65 -1.22 29.64
N PHE A 360 9.19 -0.09 29.10
CA PHE A 360 9.93 0.66 28.08
C PHE A 360 11.19 1.33 28.63
N GLU A 361 11.12 1.90 29.83
CA GLU A 361 12.28 2.51 30.49
C GLU A 361 13.38 1.48 30.78
N GLU A 362 13.03 0.33 31.34
CA GLU A 362 13.94 -0.78 31.63
C GLU A 362 14.62 -1.33 30.36
N ALA A 363 13.92 -1.28 29.23
CA ALA A 363 14.45 -1.68 27.93
C ALA A 363 15.28 -0.58 27.22
N GLY A 364 15.55 0.54 27.91
CA GLY A 364 16.43 1.59 27.42
C GLY A 364 15.77 2.63 26.52
N ILE A 365 14.45 2.81 26.62
CA ILE A 365 13.75 3.97 26.03
C ILE A 365 13.76 5.11 27.05
N PRO A 366 14.35 6.28 26.74
CA PRO A 366 14.35 7.43 27.65
C PRO A 366 12.93 7.86 28.05
N ILE A 367 12.73 8.12 29.35
CA ILE A 367 11.42 8.44 29.92
C ILE A 367 10.68 9.58 29.20
N LYS A 368 11.43 10.57 28.69
CA LYS A 368 10.89 11.72 27.93
C LYS A 368 10.15 11.32 26.63
N TYR A 369 10.42 10.14 26.07
CA TYR A 369 9.81 9.68 24.81
C TYR A 369 8.63 8.71 25.02
N ILE A 370 8.51 8.11 26.20
CA ILE A 370 7.58 7.01 26.48
C ILE A 370 6.12 7.41 26.22
N ASP A 371 5.69 8.58 26.71
CA ASP A 371 4.31 9.05 26.49
C ASP A 371 4.01 9.28 25.01
N GLY A 372 4.99 9.80 24.27
CA GLY A 372 4.91 9.99 22.83
C GLY A 372 4.74 8.65 22.10
N ILE A 373 5.50 7.64 22.52
CA ILE A 373 5.47 6.28 21.97
C ILE A 373 4.15 5.58 22.28
N ILE A 374 3.67 5.60 23.52
CA ILE A 374 2.38 4.97 23.88
C ILE A 374 1.23 5.58 23.04
N LYS A 375 1.20 6.92 22.92
CA LYS A 375 0.19 7.61 22.09
C LYS A 375 0.34 7.27 20.60
N PHE A 376 1.56 7.07 20.13
CA PHE A 376 1.84 6.64 18.77
C PHE A 376 1.33 5.22 18.52
N LEU A 377 1.52 4.30 19.46
CA LEU A 377 1.09 2.89 19.34
C LEU A 377 -0.39 2.66 19.65
N THR A 378 -1.11 3.67 20.16
CA THR A 378 -2.54 3.55 20.49
C THR A 378 -3.44 3.59 19.26
N PHE A 379 -4.29 2.58 19.12
CA PHE A 379 -5.33 2.46 18.11
C PHE A 379 -6.38 3.56 18.27
N ASN A 380 -6.78 4.17 17.16
CA ASN A 380 -7.84 5.18 17.10
C ASN A 380 -8.46 5.22 15.69
N LYS A 381 -9.40 6.13 15.44
CA LYS A 381 -10.06 6.32 14.13
C LYS A 381 -9.14 6.54 12.92
N LYS A 382 -7.86 6.88 13.13
CA LYS A 382 -6.85 7.02 12.07
C LYS A 382 -5.99 5.77 11.89
N SER A 383 -6.03 4.83 12.83
CA SER A 383 -5.26 3.59 12.78
C SER A 383 -5.82 2.67 11.71
N ARG A 384 -4.94 1.89 11.06
CA ARG A 384 -5.40 0.92 10.07
C ARG A 384 -5.76 -0.40 10.67
N ASP A 385 -4.98 -0.88 11.64
CA ASP A 385 -5.14 -2.20 12.27
C ASP A 385 -4.35 -2.25 13.58
N LEU A 386 -4.35 -3.43 14.23
CA LEU A 386 -3.58 -3.66 15.45
C LEU A 386 -2.09 -4.00 15.20
N MET A 387 -1.65 -4.16 13.95
CA MET A 387 -0.22 -4.27 13.65
C MET A 387 0.42 -2.89 13.79
N ASP A 388 -0.19 -1.88 13.15
CA ASP A 388 0.29 -0.50 13.19
C ASP A 388 0.03 0.23 14.49
N SER A 389 -1.01 -0.18 15.23
CA SER A 389 -1.38 0.43 16.50
C SER A 389 -1.74 -0.64 17.54
N PRO A 390 -0.75 -1.31 18.14
CA PRO A 390 -0.94 -2.51 18.95
C PRO A 390 -1.64 -2.29 20.30
N PHE A 391 -1.85 -1.03 20.70
CA PHE A 391 -2.45 -0.68 21.98
C PHE A 391 -3.91 -0.26 21.84
N LEU A 392 -4.80 -0.97 22.52
CA LEU A 392 -6.17 -0.57 22.77
C LEU A 392 -6.28 0.03 24.19
N CYS A 393 -6.53 1.32 24.29
CA CYS A 393 -6.56 2.05 25.56
C CYS A 393 -8.00 2.27 26.06
N PHE A 394 -8.29 1.82 27.28
CA PHE A 394 -9.57 2.02 27.96
C PHE A 394 -9.33 2.48 29.41
N GLY A 395 -9.53 3.78 29.65
CA GLY A 395 -9.11 4.39 30.92
C GLY A 395 -7.59 4.32 31.07
N ASP A 396 -7.11 3.75 32.18
CA ASP A 396 -5.69 3.51 32.43
C ASP A 396 -5.20 2.14 31.91
N LYS A 397 -6.11 1.27 31.45
CA LYS A 397 -5.75 -0.05 30.93
C LYS A 397 -5.35 0.03 29.45
N VAL A 398 -4.27 -0.66 29.12
CA VAL A 398 -3.71 -0.83 27.78
C VAL A 398 -3.74 -2.32 27.46
N ILE A 399 -4.42 -2.65 26.36
CA ILE A 399 -4.69 -4.02 25.94
C ILE A 399 -3.96 -4.30 24.64
N THR A 400 -3.29 -5.43 24.58
CA THR A 400 -2.62 -5.94 23.39
C THR A 400 -3.04 -7.38 23.15
N VAL A 401 -3.32 -7.73 21.89
CA VAL A 401 -3.57 -9.11 21.45
C VAL A 401 -2.21 -9.74 21.13
N PRO A 402 -1.70 -10.68 21.96
CA PRO A 402 -0.33 -11.19 21.86
C PRO A 402 0.00 -11.73 20.48
N SER A 403 -0.86 -12.57 19.92
CA SER A 403 -0.65 -13.25 18.65
C SER A 403 -0.70 -12.30 17.44
N VAL A 404 -1.32 -11.12 17.58
CA VAL A 404 -1.26 -10.07 16.56
C VAL A 404 0.13 -9.45 16.52
N VAL A 405 0.72 -9.17 17.67
CA VAL A 405 1.97 -8.41 17.76
C VAL A 405 3.23 -9.26 17.55
N LEU A 406 3.07 -10.59 17.49
CA LEU A 406 4.12 -11.49 17.07
C LEU A 406 4.50 -11.25 15.61
N GLY A 407 5.81 -11.16 15.36
CA GLY A 407 6.35 -11.01 14.01
C GLY A 407 5.97 -9.68 13.33
N ILE A 408 5.59 -8.65 14.09
CA ILE A 408 5.39 -7.31 13.52
C ILE A 408 6.68 -6.86 12.84
N ASP A 409 6.55 -6.47 11.57
CA ASP A 409 7.59 -5.71 10.91
C ASP A 409 7.61 -4.27 11.42
N SER A 410 8.38 -4.05 12.47
CA SER A 410 8.48 -2.75 13.14
C SER A 410 8.95 -1.61 12.22
N SER A 411 9.73 -1.92 11.18
CA SER A 411 10.25 -0.93 10.22
C SER A 411 9.13 -0.31 9.39
N ARG A 412 8.38 -1.14 8.66
CA ARG A 412 7.24 -0.72 7.84
C ARG A 412 6.14 -0.15 8.70
N THR A 413 5.83 -0.84 9.80
CA THR A 413 4.74 -0.49 10.71
C THR A 413 4.92 0.90 11.34
N THR A 414 6.16 1.28 11.69
CA THR A 414 6.48 2.64 12.15
C THR A 414 6.12 3.70 11.11
N LEU A 415 6.59 3.55 9.87
CA LEU A 415 6.31 4.52 8.81
C LEU A 415 4.83 4.57 8.43
N LEU A 416 4.20 3.40 8.40
CA LEU A 416 2.79 3.23 8.13
C LEU A 416 1.93 3.96 9.18
N ASN A 417 2.20 3.78 10.46
CA ASN A 417 1.46 4.46 11.52
C ASN A 417 1.72 5.98 11.49
N ALA A 418 2.96 6.42 11.25
CA ALA A 418 3.29 7.83 11.09
C ALA A 418 2.49 8.50 9.96
N ALA A 419 2.38 7.83 8.80
CA ALA A 419 1.59 8.30 7.67
C ALA A 419 0.10 8.38 8.00
N ALA A 420 -0.46 7.32 8.59
CA ALA A 420 -1.88 7.25 8.94
C ALA A 420 -2.27 8.36 9.95
N LYS A 421 -1.34 8.74 10.82
CA LYS A 421 -1.51 9.82 11.81
C LYS A 421 -1.20 11.22 11.27
N ASN A 422 -0.83 11.36 10.00
CA ASN A 422 -0.39 12.59 9.34
C ASN A 422 0.80 13.27 10.06
N LEU A 423 1.79 12.48 10.48
CA LEU A 423 3.02 13.01 11.07
C LEU A 423 4.01 13.44 9.97
N ASP A 424 4.88 14.40 10.30
CA ASP A 424 5.90 14.87 9.38
C ASP A 424 6.98 13.80 9.17
N ILE A 425 7.15 13.39 7.93
CA ILE A 425 8.13 12.41 7.48
C ILE A 425 8.82 12.89 6.19
N ARG A 426 8.82 14.20 5.93
CA ARG A 426 9.35 14.78 4.67
C ARG A 426 10.85 14.54 4.50
N PHE A 427 11.59 14.32 5.59
CA PHE A 427 13.02 14.00 5.58
C PHE A 427 13.38 12.86 4.61
N LYS A 428 12.49 11.87 4.42
CA LYS A 428 12.70 10.73 3.52
C LYS A 428 12.92 11.15 2.05
N GLY A 429 12.35 12.29 1.65
CA GLY A 429 12.59 12.89 0.34
C GLY A 429 14.00 13.44 0.22
N ASP A 430 14.44 14.22 1.22
CA ASP A 430 15.77 14.83 1.25
C ASP A 430 16.88 13.75 1.19
N TYR A 431 16.74 12.67 1.98
CA TYR A 431 17.70 11.56 1.97
C TYR A 431 17.75 10.81 0.63
N LEU A 432 16.59 10.62 -0.02
CA LEU A 432 16.56 10.02 -1.34
C LEU A 432 17.25 10.94 -2.38
N GLU A 433 17.05 12.25 -2.32
CA GLU A 433 17.76 13.20 -3.18
C GLU A 433 19.28 13.07 -3.02
N ASP A 434 19.76 13.11 -1.78
CA ASP A 434 21.20 12.99 -1.47
C ASP A 434 21.78 11.65 -1.96
N TYR A 435 21.04 10.56 -1.79
CA TYR A 435 21.43 9.23 -2.28
C TYR A 435 21.59 9.21 -3.80
N ILE A 436 20.64 9.78 -4.54
CA ILE A 436 20.71 9.85 -6.01
C ILE A 436 21.87 10.73 -6.48
N HIS A 437 22.13 11.85 -5.79
CA HIS A 437 23.31 12.67 -6.07
C HIS A 437 24.61 11.91 -5.83
N ALA A 438 24.70 11.10 -4.77
CA ALA A 438 25.85 10.27 -4.47
C ALA A 438 26.09 9.20 -5.55
N ILE A 439 25.04 8.56 -6.06
CA ILE A 439 25.13 7.60 -7.19
C ILE A 439 25.75 8.28 -8.42
N LEU A 440 25.23 9.42 -8.84
CA LEU A 440 25.74 10.12 -10.04
C LEU A 440 27.20 10.56 -9.87
N LYS A 441 27.54 11.09 -8.69
CA LYS A 441 28.92 11.47 -8.37
C LYS A 441 29.89 10.28 -8.37
N SER A 442 29.44 9.10 -7.94
CA SER A 442 30.27 7.88 -7.91
C SER A 442 30.71 7.38 -9.28
N VAL A 443 30.09 7.89 -10.35
CA VAL A 443 30.41 7.58 -11.75
C VAL A 443 30.87 8.81 -12.53
N ASP A 444 31.41 9.80 -11.82
CA ASP A 444 31.96 11.05 -12.37
C ASP A 444 30.95 11.93 -13.14
N ILE A 445 29.65 11.76 -12.87
CA ILE A 445 28.61 12.64 -13.42
C ILE A 445 28.39 13.81 -12.46
N LYS A 446 28.67 15.02 -12.95
CA LYS A 446 28.33 16.25 -12.23
C LYS A 446 26.81 16.43 -12.19
N VAL A 447 26.30 16.63 -10.98
CA VAL A 447 24.89 16.85 -10.68
C VAL A 447 24.75 18.08 -9.78
N THR A 448 23.66 18.83 -9.95
CA THR A 448 23.37 20.02 -9.12
C THR A 448 21.88 20.14 -8.88
N LYS A 449 21.52 20.70 -7.71
CA LYS A 449 20.17 21.20 -7.41
C LYS A 449 20.04 22.64 -7.90
N PHE A 450 18.86 23.04 -8.36
CA PHE A 450 18.58 24.42 -8.75
C PHE A 450 17.29 24.90 -8.11
N LYS A 451 17.36 25.99 -7.35
CA LYS A 451 16.22 26.65 -6.74
C LYS A 451 16.25 28.14 -7.07
N ARG A 452 15.13 28.65 -7.59
CA ARG A 452 14.99 30.07 -7.90
C ARG A 452 13.59 30.54 -7.60
N THR A 453 13.49 31.64 -6.86
CA THR A 453 12.23 32.33 -6.60
C THR A 453 12.13 33.57 -7.49
N VAL A 454 11.05 33.68 -8.25
CA VAL A 454 10.76 34.81 -9.14
C VAL A 454 9.55 35.55 -8.60
N ASN A 455 9.70 36.87 -8.42
CA ASN A 455 8.56 37.72 -8.05
C ASN A 455 7.67 37.92 -9.28
N GLN A 456 6.41 37.50 -9.20
CA GLN A 456 5.41 37.83 -10.19
C GLN A 456 4.87 39.24 -9.89
N LYS A 457 5.25 40.20 -10.74
CA LYS A 457 4.89 41.62 -10.55
C LYS A 457 3.36 41.83 -10.60
N GLU A 458 2.65 41.05 -11.39
CA GLU A 458 1.20 41.21 -11.62
C GLU A 458 0.35 40.65 -10.47
N THR A 459 0.75 39.51 -9.88
CA THR A 459 -0.05 38.83 -8.85
C THR A 459 0.44 39.11 -7.42
N LYS A 460 1.53 39.87 -7.24
CA LYS A 460 2.27 40.01 -5.98
C LYS A 460 2.63 38.66 -5.34
N SER A 461 2.68 37.59 -6.14
CA SER A 461 3.04 36.25 -5.67
C SER A 461 4.51 35.95 -5.96
N LYS A 462 5.05 34.95 -5.26
CA LYS A 462 6.39 34.42 -5.48
C LYS A 462 6.24 33.04 -6.09
N ASP A 463 6.77 32.85 -7.30
CA ASP A 463 6.83 31.53 -7.92
C ASP A 463 8.22 30.93 -7.69
N THR A 464 8.28 29.70 -7.19
CA THR A 464 9.56 29.02 -6.88
C THR A 464 9.73 27.83 -7.80
N PHE A 465 10.83 27.84 -8.55
CA PHE A 465 11.25 26.77 -9.46
C PHE A 465 12.40 26.02 -8.80
N GLU A 466 12.11 24.85 -8.25
CA GLU A 466 13.07 23.98 -7.60
C GLU A 466 13.15 22.66 -8.37
N CYS A 467 14.35 22.26 -8.77
CA CYS A 467 14.63 21.00 -9.45
C CYS A 467 15.65 20.22 -8.61
N ASP A 468 15.29 19.01 -8.21
CA ASP A 468 16.03 18.20 -7.25
C ASP A 468 17.40 17.78 -7.79
N ALA A 469 17.45 17.38 -9.07
CA ALA A 469 18.71 17.06 -9.74
C ALA A 469 18.70 17.46 -11.22
N ILE A 470 19.80 18.08 -11.66
CA ILE A 470 20.10 18.32 -13.07
C ILE A 470 21.50 17.77 -13.35
N PHE A 471 21.62 16.94 -14.37
CA PHE A 471 22.92 16.43 -14.83
C PHE A 471 22.96 16.29 -16.35
N LYS A 472 24.17 16.31 -16.91
CA LYS A 472 24.40 16.07 -18.34
C LYS A 472 25.15 14.76 -18.52
N MET A 473 24.67 13.95 -19.46
CA MET A 473 25.35 12.76 -19.95
C MET A 473 25.42 12.89 -21.48
N ASP A 474 26.61 12.74 -22.05
CA ASP A 474 26.90 13.01 -23.47
C ASP A 474 26.34 14.38 -23.93
N ASP A 475 25.43 14.38 -24.90
CA ASP A 475 24.74 15.55 -25.44
C ASP A 475 23.34 15.77 -24.86
N THR A 476 22.95 15.02 -23.82
CA THR A 476 21.62 15.07 -23.21
C THR A 476 21.68 15.66 -21.80
N LEU A 477 20.84 16.66 -21.54
CA LEU A 477 20.60 17.23 -20.21
C LEU A 477 19.34 16.63 -19.61
N TYR A 478 19.45 16.07 -18.42
CA TYR A 478 18.36 15.44 -17.69
C TYR A 478 17.92 16.35 -16.53
N PHE A 479 16.62 16.62 -16.45
CA PHE A 479 15.96 17.22 -15.30
C PHE A 479 15.23 16.13 -14.53
N LEU A 480 15.58 15.96 -13.27
CA LEU A 480 15.03 14.95 -12.38
C LEU A 480 14.21 15.62 -11.29
N GLU A 481 12.98 15.18 -11.15
CA GLU A 481 12.15 15.39 -9.96
C GLU A 481 12.12 14.06 -9.19
N ILE A 482 12.55 14.10 -7.93
CA ILE A 482 12.78 12.91 -7.11
C ILE A 482 11.69 12.84 -6.04
N LYS A 483 10.98 11.71 -5.95
CA LYS A 483 9.85 11.54 -5.02
C LYS A 483 9.98 10.27 -4.21
N HIS A 484 9.85 10.43 -2.89
CA HIS A 484 9.73 9.30 -1.97
C HIS A 484 8.28 9.17 -1.51
N TRP A 485 7.59 8.15 -1.99
CA TRP A 485 6.20 7.84 -1.67
C TRP A 485 6.08 6.49 -0.95
N PHE A 486 4.90 6.24 -0.38
CA PHE A 486 4.58 4.94 0.18
C PHE A 486 4.28 3.95 -0.92
N VAL A 487 4.84 2.75 -0.82
CA VAL A 487 4.53 1.68 -1.76
C VAL A 487 3.03 1.37 -1.70
N PRO A 488 2.31 1.48 -2.81
CA PRO A 488 0.86 1.26 -2.85
C PRO A 488 0.55 -0.22 -2.62
N ILE A 489 -0.34 -0.49 -1.66
CA ILE A 489 -0.71 -1.85 -1.25
C ILE A 489 -2.05 -2.31 -1.81
N ASN A 490 -2.95 -1.37 -2.08
CA ASN A 490 -4.29 -1.61 -2.62
C ASN A 490 -4.52 -0.78 -3.90
N TYR A 491 -5.67 -1.01 -4.54
CA TYR A 491 -6.03 -0.34 -5.79
C TYR A 491 -6.19 1.17 -5.62
N ARG A 492 -6.79 1.64 -4.52
CA ARG A 492 -6.93 3.07 -4.25
C ARG A 492 -5.57 3.76 -4.09
N ASP A 493 -4.64 3.17 -3.35
CA ASP A 493 -3.31 3.73 -3.12
C ASP A 493 -2.51 3.85 -4.43
N PHE A 494 -2.62 2.88 -5.33
CA PHE A 494 -1.96 2.95 -6.63
C PHE A 494 -2.58 4.02 -7.54
N SER A 495 -3.89 4.25 -7.45
CA SER A 495 -4.55 5.36 -8.15
C SER A 495 -4.12 6.72 -7.60
N LEU A 496 -3.95 6.84 -6.29
CA LEU A 496 -3.38 8.04 -5.67
C LEU A 496 -1.94 8.29 -6.11
N TYR A 497 -1.14 7.23 -6.21
CA TYR A 497 0.22 7.31 -6.74
C TYR A 497 0.23 7.80 -8.20
N LYS A 498 -0.73 7.38 -9.03
CA LYS A 498 -0.90 7.90 -10.39
C LYS A 498 -1.17 9.42 -10.37
N ASP A 499 -2.09 9.90 -9.54
CA ASP A 499 -2.40 11.33 -9.44
C ASP A 499 -1.14 12.13 -9.03
N GLU A 500 -0.39 11.62 -8.05
CA GLU A 500 0.86 12.25 -7.58
C GLU A 500 1.94 12.31 -8.68
N LEU A 501 2.02 11.29 -9.56
CA LEU A 501 2.90 11.33 -10.74
C LEU A 501 2.47 12.42 -11.74
N GLU A 502 1.17 12.57 -11.97
CA GLU A 502 0.62 13.59 -12.89
C GLU A 502 0.86 15.01 -12.35
N GLU A 503 0.64 15.24 -11.05
CA GLU A 503 0.98 16.50 -10.39
C GLU A 503 2.48 16.81 -10.47
N THR A 504 3.31 15.80 -10.26
CA THR A 504 4.77 15.89 -10.36
C THR A 504 5.20 16.25 -11.79
N ASP A 505 4.56 15.70 -12.81
CA ASP A 505 4.84 16.06 -14.21
C ASP A 505 4.49 17.52 -14.52
N ILE A 506 3.33 18.00 -14.05
CA ILE A 506 2.93 19.41 -14.21
C ILE A 506 3.99 20.33 -13.60
N GLN A 507 4.46 20.00 -12.38
CA GLN A 507 5.52 20.73 -11.71
C GLN A 507 6.83 20.69 -12.53
N LEU A 508 7.26 19.51 -12.97
CA LEU A 508 8.49 19.31 -13.74
C LEU A 508 8.46 20.04 -15.08
N ASN A 509 7.32 20.06 -15.78
CA ASN A 509 7.12 20.83 -17.00
C ASN A 509 7.34 22.32 -16.79
N ARG A 510 6.79 22.87 -15.71
CA ARG A 510 6.97 24.28 -15.34
C ARG A 510 8.45 24.58 -15.03
N ILE A 511 9.13 23.69 -14.30
CA ILE A 511 10.56 23.78 -13.98
C ILE A 511 11.41 23.78 -15.24
N VAL A 512 11.23 22.78 -16.11
CA VAL A 512 12.01 22.63 -17.35
C VAL A 512 11.77 23.82 -18.28
N LYS A 513 10.52 24.28 -18.42
CA LYS A 513 10.20 25.48 -19.20
C LYS A 513 10.94 26.73 -18.70
N HIS A 514 11.10 26.89 -17.38
CA HIS A 514 11.86 27.99 -16.81
C HIS A 514 13.36 27.87 -17.08
N TYR A 515 13.93 26.69 -16.83
CA TYR A 515 15.39 26.48 -16.87
C TYR A 515 15.96 26.27 -18.28
N THR A 516 15.12 26.02 -19.27
CA THR A 516 15.52 25.93 -20.69
C THR A 516 15.63 27.28 -21.40
N GLN A 517 15.27 28.38 -20.73
CA GLN A 517 15.52 29.74 -21.21
C GLN A 517 17.02 30.03 -21.28
N GLU A 518 17.45 30.86 -22.24
CA GLU A 518 18.88 31.03 -22.58
C GLU A 518 19.74 31.46 -21.38
N LYS A 519 19.26 32.41 -20.56
CA LYS A 519 19.98 32.90 -19.39
C LYS A 519 20.19 31.80 -18.35
N GLN A 520 19.11 31.11 -17.98
CA GLN A 520 19.11 30.03 -17.00
C GLN A 520 19.93 28.83 -17.49
N MET A 521 19.82 28.49 -18.77
CA MET A 521 20.61 27.43 -19.39
C MET A 521 22.11 27.73 -19.29
N LYS A 522 22.55 28.97 -19.54
CA LYS A 522 23.96 29.36 -19.33
C LYS A 522 24.40 29.17 -17.88
N GLU A 523 23.57 29.55 -16.91
CA GLU A 523 23.83 29.33 -15.48
C GLU A 523 24.01 27.82 -15.17
N ILE A 524 23.16 26.95 -15.73
CA ILE A 524 23.27 25.49 -15.59
C ILE A 524 24.58 24.96 -16.19
N MET A 525 24.93 25.38 -17.41
CA MET A 525 26.16 24.93 -18.08
C MET A 525 27.43 25.34 -17.30
N VAL A 526 27.43 26.53 -16.70
CA VAL A 526 28.54 26.98 -15.84
C VAL A 526 28.64 26.10 -14.59
N LYS A 527 27.53 25.83 -13.89
CA LYS A 527 27.56 24.99 -12.68
C LYS A 527 27.96 23.54 -12.97
N LEU A 528 27.45 22.98 -14.06
CA LEU A 528 27.79 21.62 -14.50
C LEU A 528 29.17 21.55 -15.16
N ASN A 529 29.77 22.69 -15.50
CA ASN A 529 31.01 22.80 -16.25
C ASN A 529 30.96 21.95 -17.53
N CYS A 530 29.94 22.17 -18.35
CA CYS A 530 29.68 21.38 -19.55
C CYS A 530 29.25 22.21 -20.75
N SER A 531 29.39 21.64 -21.96
CA SER A 531 28.89 22.25 -23.20
C SER A 531 27.36 22.23 -23.27
N LYS A 532 26.79 23.10 -24.10
CA LYS A 532 25.35 23.17 -24.37
C LYS A 532 24.83 21.79 -24.85
N PRO A 533 23.72 21.28 -24.29
CA PRO A 533 23.14 20.00 -24.71
C PRO A 533 22.44 20.12 -26.06
N LYS A 534 22.33 18.99 -26.79
CA LYS A 534 21.48 18.84 -27.97
C LYS A 534 20.07 18.38 -27.62
N LYS A 535 19.90 17.69 -26.49
CA LYS A 535 18.62 17.12 -26.04
C LYS A 535 18.34 17.48 -24.58
N VAL A 536 17.07 17.66 -24.27
CA VAL A 536 16.57 17.79 -22.89
C VAL A 536 15.61 16.64 -22.63
N ARG A 537 15.71 16.05 -21.43
CA ARG A 537 14.85 14.96 -20.95
C ARG A 537 14.33 15.28 -19.56
N LYS A 538 13.07 14.94 -19.32
CA LYS A 538 12.39 15.01 -18.03
C LYS A 538 12.33 13.61 -17.45
N ILE A 539 12.75 13.45 -16.21
CA ILE A 539 12.66 12.19 -15.46
C ILE A 539 11.92 12.45 -14.15
N ILE A 540 10.91 11.64 -13.87
CA ILE A 540 10.39 11.46 -12.52
C ILE A 540 11.04 10.18 -11.97
N LEU A 541 11.74 10.31 -10.85
CA LEU A 541 12.43 9.22 -10.19
C LEU A 541 11.78 8.94 -8.84
N THR A 542 11.32 7.70 -8.62
CA THR A 542 10.59 7.31 -7.40
C THR A 542 11.25 6.14 -6.67
N ASN A 543 11.01 6.01 -5.36
CA ASN A 543 11.36 4.80 -4.60
C ASN A 543 10.42 3.61 -4.88
N ILE A 544 9.24 3.86 -5.47
CA ILE A 544 8.27 2.81 -5.81
C ILE A 544 8.72 2.12 -7.09
N PRO A 545 8.88 0.78 -7.12
CA PRO A 545 9.18 0.06 -8.36
C PRO A 545 8.17 0.39 -9.45
N TYR A 546 8.65 0.93 -10.56
CA TYR A 546 7.83 1.42 -11.64
C TYR A 546 7.30 0.25 -12.48
N SER A 547 5.99 0.26 -12.72
CA SER A 547 5.28 -0.85 -13.37
C SER A 547 5.30 -0.82 -14.90
N GLY A 548 5.77 0.27 -15.52
CA GLY A 548 5.63 0.46 -16.96
C GLY A 548 4.24 0.86 -17.45
N THR A 549 3.19 0.83 -16.61
CA THR A 549 1.79 0.98 -17.07
C THR A 549 1.26 2.41 -17.07
N ILE A 550 1.82 3.29 -16.22
CA ILE A 550 1.46 4.71 -16.19
C ILE A 550 2.37 5.47 -17.16
N LYS A 551 1.82 6.01 -18.26
CA LYS A 551 2.60 6.76 -19.26
C LYS A 551 2.22 8.24 -19.22
N ILE A 552 3.22 9.10 -19.16
CA ILE A 552 3.07 10.56 -19.24
C ILE A 552 3.87 11.06 -20.44
N GLU A 553 3.22 11.80 -21.34
CA GLU A 553 3.84 12.22 -22.59
C GLU A 553 5.03 13.15 -22.35
N GLY A 554 6.17 12.82 -22.97
CA GLY A 554 7.39 13.62 -22.89
C GLY A 554 8.13 13.54 -21.55
N THR A 555 7.64 12.77 -20.57
CA THR A 555 8.32 12.55 -19.29
C THR A 555 8.60 11.07 -19.08
N ILE A 556 9.86 10.76 -18.78
CA ILE A 556 10.27 9.39 -18.46
C ILE A 556 10.00 9.17 -16.97
N ILE A 557 9.39 8.04 -16.63
CA ILE A 557 9.19 7.63 -15.24
C ILE A 557 10.07 6.41 -15.01
N THR A 558 10.83 6.45 -13.92
CA THR A 558 11.66 5.33 -13.50
C THR A 558 11.76 5.29 -11.98
N ASP A 559 12.43 4.27 -11.46
CA ASP A 559 12.55 4.02 -10.05
C ASP A 559 14.02 3.94 -9.62
N THR A 560 14.25 3.93 -8.31
CA THR A 560 15.59 3.78 -7.74
C THR A 560 16.25 2.48 -8.15
N VAL A 561 15.48 1.43 -8.45
CA VAL A 561 15.94 0.08 -8.79
C VAL A 561 16.68 0.11 -10.13
N ILE A 562 15.99 0.53 -11.18
CA ILE A 562 16.53 0.63 -12.53
C ILE A 562 17.60 1.72 -12.60
N PHE A 563 17.38 2.85 -11.93
CA PHE A 563 18.33 3.96 -11.92
C PHE A 563 19.67 3.55 -11.27
N GLU A 564 19.62 3.05 -10.04
CA GLU A 564 20.81 2.59 -9.33
C GLU A 564 21.50 1.46 -10.09
N GLY A 565 20.74 0.45 -10.54
CA GLY A 565 21.28 -0.68 -11.27
C GLY A 565 22.08 -0.23 -12.49
N TYR A 566 21.55 0.72 -13.27
CA TYR A 566 22.22 1.23 -14.46
C TYR A 566 23.54 1.93 -14.15
N PHE A 567 23.55 2.86 -13.18
CA PHE A 567 24.75 3.64 -12.86
C PHE A 567 25.79 2.81 -12.09
N LYS A 568 25.37 1.92 -11.18
CA LYS A 568 26.28 1.02 -10.46
C LYS A 568 26.70 -0.22 -11.26
N ARG A 569 26.21 -0.38 -12.50
CA ARG A 569 26.44 -1.55 -13.35
C ARG A 569 26.02 -2.88 -12.69
N ARG A 570 24.89 -2.84 -11.96
CA ARG A 570 24.29 -3.99 -11.28
C ARG A 570 22.98 -4.38 -11.98
N PRO A 571 23.00 -5.38 -12.88
CA PRO A 571 21.77 -5.87 -13.49
C PRO A 571 20.90 -6.59 -12.45
N PRO A 572 19.57 -6.58 -12.61
CA PRO A 572 18.72 -7.48 -11.86
C PRO A 572 19.04 -8.93 -12.21
N ASN A 573 19.00 -9.80 -11.22
CA ASN A 573 19.35 -11.21 -11.29
C ASN A 573 18.12 -12.06 -11.05
N LYS A 574 17.77 -12.90 -12.01
CA LYS A 574 16.83 -13.99 -11.79
C LYS A 574 17.55 -15.09 -11.01
N ILE A 575 17.02 -15.43 -9.84
CA ILE A 575 17.51 -16.52 -9.02
C ILE A 575 16.54 -17.69 -9.14
N LYS A 576 17.04 -18.88 -9.46
CA LYS A 576 16.30 -20.13 -9.31
C LYS A 576 16.97 -20.98 -8.25
N PHE A 577 16.16 -21.58 -7.39
CA PHE A 577 16.64 -22.55 -6.40
C PHE A 577 15.99 -23.90 -6.66
N ASN A 578 16.82 -24.90 -6.96
CA ASN A 578 16.38 -26.28 -7.15
C ASN A 578 17.11 -27.15 -6.14
N LYS A 579 16.54 -27.34 -4.93
CA LYS A 579 16.92 -28.23 -3.78
C LYS A 579 18.40 -28.38 -3.40
N GLU A 580 19.33 -28.40 -4.35
CA GLU A 580 20.79 -28.53 -4.24
C GLU A 580 21.57 -27.47 -5.07
N GLU A 581 20.94 -26.79 -6.05
CA GLU A 581 21.61 -25.80 -6.91
C GLU A 581 20.93 -24.43 -6.92
N LEU A 582 21.76 -23.38 -6.81
CA LEU A 582 21.39 -21.98 -7.01
C LEU A 582 21.80 -21.54 -8.42
N GLN A 583 20.84 -21.24 -9.28
CA GLN A 583 21.10 -20.68 -10.61
C GLN A 583 20.84 -19.18 -10.61
N ILE A 584 21.83 -18.40 -11.04
CA ILE A 584 21.73 -16.94 -11.13
C ILE A 584 21.85 -16.55 -12.61
N GLU A 585 20.81 -15.92 -13.14
CA GLU A 585 20.74 -15.43 -14.50
C GLU A 585 20.61 -13.90 -14.50
N ASN A 586 21.60 -13.20 -15.07
CA ASN A 586 21.54 -11.75 -15.22
C ASN A 586 20.46 -11.38 -16.23
N LEU A 587 19.43 -10.66 -15.79
CA LEU A 587 18.43 -10.10 -16.68
C LEU A 587 19.04 -8.96 -17.49
N ASN A 588 19.08 -9.14 -18.81
CA ASN A 588 19.36 -8.08 -19.78
C ASN A 588 20.72 -7.39 -19.60
N HIS A 589 21.75 -8.21 -19.43
CA HIS A 589 23.15 -7.81 -19.23
C HIS A 589 23.66 -6.72 -20.20
N LYS A 590 23.12 -6.63 -21.41
CA LYS A 590 23.55 -5.67 -22.44
C LYS A 590 23.45 -4.19 -22.01
N TYR A 591 22.52 -3.83 -21.12
CA TYR A 591 22.38 -2.44 -20.64
C TYR A 591 23.34 -2.07 -19.49
N TYR A 592 23.96 -3.07 -18.86
CA TYR A 592 24.76 -2.91 -17.64
C TYR A 592 26.26 -3.14 -17.89
N LYS A 593 26.68 -3.19 -19.16
CA LYS A 593 28.08 -3.33 -19.59
C LYS A 593 28.58 -2.08 -20.32
N GLY A 594 29.90 -1.88 -20.29
CA GLY A 594 30.56 -0.80 -21.02
C GLY A 594 30.41 0.58 -20.38
N LYS A 595 30.80 1.61 -21.13
CA LYS A 595 30.78 3.00 -20.66
C LYS A 595 29.36 3.54 -20.51
N ILE A 596 29.10 4.24 -19.41
CA ILE A 596 27.83 4.92 -19.14
C ILE A 596 27.57 5.96 -20.24
N ASN A 597 26.38 5.90 -20.85
CA ASN A 597 25.98 6.79 -21.94
C ASN A 597 24.45 6.90 -22.07
N SER A 598 24.01 7.99 -22.69
CA SER A 598 22.60 8.38 -22.81
C SER A 598 21.78 7.41 -23.65
N GLU A 599 22.36 6.87 -24.72
CA GLU A 599 21.66 5.95 -25.63
C GLU A 599 21.31 4.64 -24.91
N GLN A 600 22.27 4.05 -24.21
CA GLN A 600 22.08 2.82 -23.45
C GLN A 600 21.11 3.02 -22.28
N PHE A 601 21.20 4.17 -21.59
CA PHE A 601 20.28 4.51 -20.50
C PHE A 601 18.85 4.68 -20.99
N GLU A 602 18.63 5.49 -22.03
CA GLU A 602 17.30 5.69 -22.63
C GLU A 602 16.74 4.39 -23.22
N ALA A 603 17.58 3.51 -23.76
CA ALA A 603 17.16 2.20 -24.22
C ALA A 603 16.69 1.29 -23.07
N LEU A 604 17.41 1.25 -21.95
CA LEU A 604 16.98 0.52 -20.76
C LEU A 604 15.62 1.02 -20.23
N LEU A 605 15.47 2.34 -20.14
CA LEU A 605 14.24 2.98 -19.66
C LEU A 605 13.05 2.80 -20.62
N ARG A 606 13.30 2.57 -21.91
CA ARG A 606 12.23 2.25 -22.86
C ARG A 606 11.86 0.77 -22.81
N ASP A 607 12.87 -0.09 -22.78
CA ASP A 607 12.68 -1.53 -22.96
C ASP A 607 12.23 -2.22 -21.65
N MET A 608 12.49 -1.61 -20.48
CA MET A 608 11.99 -1.99 -19.14
C MET A 608 11.98 -3.50 -18.86
N PRO A 609 13.13 -4.18 -18.97
CA PRO A 609 13.19 -5.63 -18.91
C PRO A 609 12.69 -6.26 -17.61
N LEU A 610 12.94 -5.61 -16.47
CA LEU A 610 12.50 -6.08 -15.17
C LEU A 610 10.96 -6.11 -15.09
N VAL A 611 10.31 -5.07 -15.63
CA VAL A 611 8.85 -4.98 -15.71
C VAL A 611 8.28 -6.13 -16.54
N SER A 612 8.87 -6.40 -17.71
CA SER A 612 8.43 -7.50 -18.56
C SER A 612 8.57 -8.86 -17.88
N TYR A 613 9.66 -9.07 -17.14
CA TYR A 613 9.83 -10.30 -16.35
C TYR A 613 8.76 -10.41 -15.25
N GLN A 614 8.54 -9.35 -14.49
CA GLN A 614 7.56 -9.38 -13.39
C GLN A 614 6.13 -9.53 -13.88
N ALA A 615 5.77 -8.90 -15.00
CA ALA A 615 4.49 -9.10 -15.64
C ALA A 615 4.24 -10.56 -16.04
N SER A 616 5.30 -11.30 -16.45
CA SER A 616 5.18 -12.72 -16.81
C SER A 616 4.89 -13.65 -15.63
N ARG A 617 5.01 -13.16 -14.39
CA ARG A 617 4.71 -13.89 -13.15
C ARG A 617 3.31 -13.60 -12.61
N ILE A 618 2.57 -12.68 -13.24
CA ILE A 618 1.21 -12.32 -12.84
C ILE A 618 0.23 -13.09 -13.72
N TYR A 619 -0.77 -13.70 -13.12
CA TYR A 619 -1.83 -14.43 -13.81
C TYR A 619 -3.21 -14.02 -13.30
N SER A 620 -4.26 -14.49 -13.97
CA SER A 620 -5.65 -14.21 -13.59
C SER A 620 -6.18 -15.30 -12.67
N ARG A 621 -6.93 -14.94 -11.61
CA ARG A 621 -7.56 -15.87 -10.67
C ARG A 621 -9.05 -15.51 -10.49
N GLU A 622 -9.90 -16.53 -10.56
CA GLU A 622 -11.34 -16.39 -10.28
C GLU A 622 -11.63 -16.63 -8.79
N TYR A 623 -12.40 -15.73 -8.18
CA TYR A 623 -12.88 -15.80 -6.81
C TYR A 623 -14.41 -15.88 -6.83
N LYS A 624 -14.97 -16.83 -6.08
CA LYS A 624 -16.42 -17.07 -6.01
C LYS A 624 -16.92 -16.80 -4.60
N MET A 625 -17.98 -16.01 -4.50
CA MET A 625 -18.64 -15.68 -3.23
C MET A 625 -20.15 -15.86 -3.33
N ASN A 626 -20.79 -16.09 -2.18
CA ASN A 626 -22.25 -16.20 -2.10
C ASN A 626 -22.80 -15.47 -0.86
N PHE A 627 -23.67 -14.49 -1.13
CA PHE A 627 -24.44 -13.75 -0.13
C PHE A 627 -25.96 -13.85 -0.37
N GLY A 628 -26.43 -14.99 -0.86
CA GLY A 628 -27.77 -15.12 -1.46
C GLY A 628 -27.82 -14.72 -2.94
N ILE A 629 -26.70 -14.24 -3.48
CA ILE A 629 -26.43 -14.11 -4.91
C ILE A 629 -25.00 -14.59 -5.17
N ASN A 630 -24.77 -15.27 -6.29
CA ASN A 630 -23.42 -15.69 -6.69
C ASN A 630 -22.65 -14.51 -7.27
N ILE A 631 -21.40 -14.37 -6.86
CA ILE A 631 -20.49 -13.32 -7.33
C ILE A 631 -19.21 -13.99 -7.79
N ASN A 632 -18.85 -13.77 -9.05
CA ASN A 632 -17.62 -14.23 -9.66
C ASN A 632 -16.75 -13.02 -9.98
N ILE A 633 -15.56 -12.99 -9.38
CA ILE A 633 -14.58 -11.92 -9.61
C ILE A 633 -13.33 -12.54 -10.19
N GLU A 634 -12.94 -12.09 -11.37
CA GLU A 634 -11.66 -12.43 -11.98
C GLU A 634 -10.69 -11.27 -11.77
N ASP A 635 -9.61 -11.50 -11.04
CA ASP A 635 -8.61 -10.48 -10.70
C ASP A 635 -7.18 -10.98 -10.91
N TYR A 636 -6.23 -10.05 -11.03
CA TYR A 636 -4.81 -10.37 -11.10
C TYR A 636 -4.31 -10.97 -9.78
N PHE A 637 -3.42 -11.95 -9.90
CA PHE A 637 -2.81 -12.64 -8.79
C PHE A 637 -1.35 -12.96 -9.12
N PHE A 638 -0.51 -13.03 -8.09
CA PHE A 638 0.88 -13.46 -8.21
C PHE A 638 1.31 -14.21 -6.95
N GLU A 639 2.34 -15.03 -7.12
CA GLU A 639 3.01 -15.75 -6.04
C GLU A 639 4.33 -15.06 -5.72
N THR A 640 4.58 -14.79 -4.44
CA THR A 640 5.86 -14.24 -3.97
C THR A 640 6.94 -15.31 -4.01
N PHE A 641 8.23 -14.93 -3.92
CA PHE A 641 9.37 -15.84 -3.94
C PHE A 641 9.31 -16.97 -2.90
N ILE A 642 8.65 -16.76 -1.76
CA ILE A 642 8.43 -17.81 -0.76
C ILE A 642 7.69 -19.01 -1.39
N HIS A 643 6.88 -18.75 -2.42
CA HIS A 643 5.98 -19.68 -3.07
C HIS A 643 6.44 -20.13 -4.47
N SER A 644 7.51 -19.53 -5.03
CA SER A 644 8.02 -19.85 -6.37
C SER A 644 9.50 -20.24 -6.35
N ASN A 645 9.88 -21.28 -7.11
CA ASN A 645 11.29 -21.65 -7.34
C ASN A 645 12.11 -20.58 -8.12
N GLU A 646 11.55 -19.39 -8.34
CA GLU A 646 12.17 -18.28 -9.07
C GLU A 646 11.96 -16.94 -8.33
N SER A 647 12.99 -16.10 -8.22
CA SER A 647 12.92 -14.68 -7.78
C SER A 647 13.74 -13.76 -8.66
N VAL A 648 13.61 -12.44 -8.42
CA VAL A 648 14.58 -11.44 -8.86
C VAL A 648 15.22 -10.74 -7.67
N THR A 649 16.53 -10.55 -7.77
CA THR A 649 17.35 -9.81 -6.81
C THR A 649 18.17 -8.75 -7.55
N MET A 650 18.73 -7.76 -6.85
CA MET A 650 19.67 -6.79 -7.44
C MET A 650 20.96 -6.72 -6.65
#